data_AF-M7SZY2-F1
#
_entry.id   AF-M7SZY2-F1
#
_cell.length_a   1.000
_cell.length_b   1.000
_cell.length_c   1.000
_cell.angle_alpha   90.00
_cell.angle_beta   90.00
_cell.angle_gamma   90.00
#
_symmetry.space_group_name_H-M   'P 1'
#
loop_
_entity.id
_entity.type
_entity.pdbx_description
1 polymer ?
#
loop_
_entity_poly.entity_id
_entity_poly.type
_entity_poly.pdbx_seq_one_letter_code
_entity_poly.pdbx_strand_id
1 'polypeptide(L)'
;MLSLSRITAASLAAASIFRTCAAQSASGDYTDPDTGITFTTWSIAETASAGAFTFGLVLPEDALTTDATEYIGLLQCSKNADTDGWCGLSHGQSGQMTQALLLMAWPYEDQVLTSFRFASGYAAPAVYTGDAKLTQIASKLNDTHFELQYRCENCFAWDQDGSTGSVSTTDGLLVTGRAAAKSSPGSPGCPTEIEIQQHDNGFGQFGAALDDAPNVSYSEWAELATATVTGNCGTQPPPTATSTTTSGPTVTATCPPQVTETAYDYVVVGAGAGGIPVADKLSEGGKNVLLIEKGPPSTGRWGGTLGPEWLNETDLTRFDVPGLCNQIWVDSNGVACGDTDQMAGCVLGGGTAVNAGLWWKANPKDWDENFPSGWHNDDLEQATNRVFSRIPGTTRPSQDGQLYMHQGVDVLSGALAAAGWEKIDEPNSAPTKKNHTFGATTYMFSDGERGGPLATYLVSASARDNFKLLMNLNVRRAVRTAGHVTGIELECLTEDGSLGVVPLADGGGAIFSAGTFGSAKLLLRSGIGPADQLEVVAASKSDGSNFIAESEWIDLPVGSNLIDHTNTDLYITHPDIVFYDFYQAWDEPNPDDKNKYLDGRAGILAQAAPNIGPVFWDEIEGADGVVRQLQYTARVEGSEQTGSNSTMIMSQYLGRGVTSRGRMTIDSAMTTHVTTHPYLRDENDVAAVIQGINNLRSALKGYANLTFAVPANNMTTEAYVSDYIVSPATRRANHWMGTAKLGEDSGLDGGSAVVDLDTKVYGTDNLFVVDGSIFPGMVTGNPSAMIITAAEFAAEKILNADTTVSKKKTRAYGSKIINVR
;
A
#
# COMPACT_ATOMS: atom_id res chain seq x y z
N MET A 1 52.04 -42.97 -14.15
CA MET A 1 51.88 -43.88 -12.99
C MET A 1 51.02 -43.13 -11.97
N LEU A 2 49.71 -43.43 -11.95
CA LEU A 2 48.99 -44.14 -10.86
C LEU A 2 48.94 -43.29 -9.57
N SER A 3 47.83 -43.07 -8.85
CA SER A 3 46.42 -43.46 -8.90
C SER A 3 45.81 -43.03 -7.54
N LEU A 4 44.54 -42.61 -7.51
CA LEU A 4 43.49 -42.70 -6.45
C LEU A 4 43.91 -42.74 -4.96
N SER A 5 43.32 -41.99 -4.01
CA SER A 5 41.98 -42.22 -3.39
C SER A 5 41.79 -41.18 -2.25
N ARG A 6 40.73 -40.37 -2.19
CA ARG A 6 39.46 -40.52 -1.43
C ARG A 6 39.55 -40.63 0.12
N ILE A 7 38.90 -39.64 0.77
CA ILE A 7 38.03 -39.69 1.98
C ILE A 7 38.63 -39.32 3.37
N THR A 8 37.81 -38.51 4.09
CA THR A 8 37.78 -38.10 5.51
C THR A 8 38.71 -37.00 6.03
N ALA A 9 38.15 -35.80 6.26
CA ALA A 9 38.08 -35.16 7.58
C ALA A 9 37.20 -33.89 7.51
N ALA A 10 35.90 -34.08 7.70
CA ALA A 10 35.02 -33.06 8.24
C ALA A 10 35.30 -32.91 9.75
N SER A 11 34.84 -31.80 10.32
CA SER A 11 34.63 -31.51 11.75
C SER A 11 35.58 -30.51 12.42
N LEU A 12 34.96 -29.47 12.98
CA LEU A 12 35.40 -28.45 13.94
C LEU A 12 36.22 -27.25 13.44
N ALA A 13 35.49 -26.22 13.03
CA ALA A 13 35.62 -24.85 13.56
C ALA A 13 34.44 -23.98 13.04
N ALA A 14 33.22 -24.35 13.40
CA ALA A 14 32.02 -23.53 13.20
C ALA A 14 31.48 -23.16 14.58
N ALA A 15 31.97 -22.04 15.11
CA ALA A 15 31.34 -21.30 16.20
C ALA A 15 32.03 -19.94 16.29
N SER A 16 31.25 -18.90 16.52
CA SER A 16 31.63 -17.49 16.67
C SER A 16 31.99 -16.74 15.40
N ILE A 17 30.99 -16.05 14.81
CA ILE A 17 30.92 -14.58 14.66
C ILE A 17 29.46 -14.32 14.21
N PHE A 18 28.59 -14.02 15.18
CA PHE A 18 27.20 -13.64 14.91
C PHE A 18 27.16 -12.21 14.35
N ARG A 19 26.40 -12.08 13.27
CA ARG A 19 26.26 -10.94 12.38
C ARG A 19 25.26 -9.95 12.97
N THR A 20 25.59 -8.67 12.91
CA THR A 20 24.75 -7.55 13.32
C THR A 20 23.93 -7.03 12.14
N CYS A 21 22.61 -7.21 12.16
CA CYS A 21 21.64 -6.56 11.26
C CYS A 21 20.72 -5.62 12.07
N ALA A 22 20.39 -4.46 11.50
CA ALA A 22 19.37 -3.56 12.06
C ALA A 22 17.99 -4.18 11.77
N ALA A 23 17.38 -4.69 12.84
CA ALA A 23 16.03 -5.23 13.00
C ALA A 23 15.57 -6.37 12.06
N GLN A 24 16.49 -7.18 11.53
CA GLN A 24 16.16 -8.57 11.18
C GLN A 24 16.13 -9.36 12.48
N SER A 25 15.07 -10.13 12.70
CA SER A 25 15.00 -11.03 13.84
C SER A 25 16.24 -11.92 13.86
N ALA A 26 16.97 -11.96 14.99
CA ALA A 26 18.05 -12.93 15.15
C ALA A 26 17.43 -14.32 15.20
N SER A 27 17.72 -15.15 14.20
CA SER A 27 17.32 -16.55 14.23
C SER A 27 18.25 -17.37 15.12
N GLY A 28 17.70 -18.34 15.83
CA GLY A 28 18.48 -19.24 16.68
C GLY A 28 17.60 -20.26 17.38
N ASP A 29 18.22 -21.16 18.15
CA ASP A 29 17.49 -22.20 18.86
C ASP A 29 17.31 -21.84 20.34
N TYR A 30 16.12 -22.12 20.87
CA TYR A 30 15.84 -22.03 22.29
C TYR A 30 15.29 -23.37 22.78
N THR A 31 16.05 -24.04 23.64
CA THR A 31 15.56 -25.21 24.38
C THR A 31 15.06 -24.76 25.74
N ASP A 32 13.76 -24.91 25.98
CA ASP A 32 13.21 -24.64 27.29
C ASP A 32 13.65 -25.73 28.29
N PRO A 33 14.26 -25.37 29.44
CA PRO A 33 14.77 -26.35 30.37
C PRO A 33 13.68 -27.11 31.15
N ASP A 34 12.45 -26.58 31.22
CA ASP A 34 11.37 -27.17 32.00
C ASP A 34 10.53 -28.14 31.15
N THR A 35 10.20 -27.76 29.91
CA THR A 35 9.41 -28.58 28.98
C THR A 35 10.29 -29.47 28.10
N GLY A 36 11.57 -29.12 27.91
CA GLY A 36 12.50 -29.82 27.02
C GLY A 36 12.26 -29.55 25.52
N ILE A 37 11.31 -28.68 25.18
CA ILE A 37 10.99 -28.34 23.80
C ILE A 37 12.09 -27.45 23.24
N THR A 38 12.57 -27.78 22.03
CA THR A 38 13.52 -26.93 21.30
C THR A 38 12.79 -26.21 20.18
N PHE A 39 12.73 -24.89 20.27
CA PHE A 39 12.12 -23.99 19.30
C PHE A 39 13.19 -23.42 18.37
N THR A 40 12.88 -23.35 17.07
CA THR A 40 13.51 -22.37 16.19
C THR A 40 12.89 -21.01 16.51
N THR A 41 13.71 -20.01 16.79
CA THR A 41 13.28 -18.70 17.29
C THR A 41 13.73 -17.57 16.40
N TRP A 42 12.97 -16.47 16.43
CA TRP A 42 13.22 -15.20 15.77
C TRP A 42 13.05 -14.09 16.80
N SER A 43 14.17 -13.46 17.17
CA SER A 43 14.22 -12.49 18.27
C SER A 43 14.44 -11.06 17.76
N ILE A 44 13.65 -10.12 18.25
CA ILE A 44 13.78 -8.67 18.05
C ILE A 44 14.31 -8.09 19.35
N ALA A 45 15.45 -7.40 19.28
CA ALA A 45 16.07 -6.78 20.43
C ALA A 45 15.27 -5.56 20.93
N GLU A 46 15.38 -5.27 22.22
CA GLU A 46 14.86 -4.05 22.83
C GLU A 46 15.55 -2.81 22.22
N THR A 47 14.76 -1.76 21.98
CA THR A 47 15.21 -0.46 21.47
C THR A 47 14.62 0.66 22.33
N ALA A 48 15.00 1.91 22.06
CA ALA A 48 14.47 3.06 22.80
C ALA A 48 12.94 3.25 22.64
N SER A 49 12.34 2.76 21.55
CA SER A 49 10.92 2.91 21.23
C SER A 49 10.11 1.60 21.25
N ALA A 50 10.76 0.43 21.36
CA ALA A 50 10.10 -0.87 21.32
C ALA A 50 10.72 -1.90 22.27
N GLY A 51 9.87 -2.69 22.92
CA GLY A 51 10.27 -3.83 23.75
C GLY A 51 10.84 -4.99 22.94
N ALA A 52 11.63 -5.82 23.62
CA ALA A 52 12.09 -7.10 23.11
C ALA A 52 10.91 -8.05 22.82
N PHE A 53 11.06 -8.86 21.78
CA PHE A 53 10.06 -9.82 21.36
C PHE A 53 10.73 -11.04 20.72
N THR A 54 10.36 -12.24 21.13
CA THR A 54 10.80 -13.48 20.50
C THR A 54 9.59 -14.32 20.13
N PHE A 55 9.52 -14.74 18.87
CA PHE A 55 8.63 -15.80 18.42
C PHE A 55 9.45 -17.07 18.22
N GLY A 56 8.94 -18.21 18.69
CA GLY A 56 9.50 -19.52 18.39
C GLY A 56 8.46 -20.46 17.82
N LEU A 57 8.92 -21.40 17.01
CA LEU A 57 8.08 -22.33 16.26
C LEU A 57 8.71 -23.72 16.25
N VAL A 58 7.87 -24.74 16.43
CA VAL A 58 8.16 -26.13 16.08
C VAL A 58 7.03 -26.64 15.19
N LEU A 59 7.40 -27.32 14.11
CA LEU A 59 6.47 -27.88 13.13
C LEU A 59 6.49 -29.43 13.13
N PRO A 60 5.42 -30.08 12.64
CA PRO A 60 5.45 -31.50 12.28
C PRO A 60 6.61 -31.85 11.34
N GLU A 61 7.13 -33.07 11.43
CA GLU A 61 8.29 -33.54 10.66
C GLU A 61 8.12 -33.38 9.14
N ASP A 62 6.90 -33.51 8.62
CA ASP A 62 6.55 -33.45 7.21
C ASP A 62 6.13 -32.06 6.71
N ALA A 63 6.17 -31.03 7.58
CA ALA A 63 5.61 -29.69 7.33
C ALA A 63 6.23 -28.93 6.14
N LEU A 64 7.44 -29.29 5.69
CA LEU A 64 8.07 -28.70 4.50
C LEU A 64 7.74 -29.45 3.20
N THR A 65 7.01 -30.56 3.29
CA THR A 65 6.59 -31.37 2.14
C THR A 65 5.07 -31.45 2.00
N THR A 66 4.35 -31.30 3.11
CA THR A 66 2.90 -31.19 3.18
C THR A 66 2.57 -30.02 4.10
N ASP A 67 1.64 -29.16 3.71
CA ASP A 67 1.29 -28.01 4.55
C ASP A 67 0.78 -28.47 5.92
N ALA A 68 1.43 -27.99 6.97
CA ALA A 68 0.98 -28.20 8.33
C ALA A 68 -0.27 -27.37 8.59
N THR A 69 -1.18 -27.89 9.42
CA THR A 69 -2.35 -27.14 9.90
C THR A 69 -2.16 -26.61 11.33
N GLU A 70 -1.12 -27.07 12.02
CA GLU A 70 -0.86 -26.79 13.43
C GLU A 70 0.63 -26.61 13.70
N TYR A 71 0.93 -26.03 14.88
CA TYR A 71 2.30 -25.85 15.35
C TYR A 71 2.38 -25.74 16.88
N ILE A 72 3.59 -25.86 17.42
CA ILE A 72 3.90 -25.48 18.81
C ILE A 72 4.65 -24.15 18.80
N GLY A 73 4.09 -23.15 19.48
CA GLY A 73 4.57 -21.78 19.50
C GLY A 73 5.20 -21.38 20.83
N LEU A 74 6.12 -20.42 20.75
CA LEU A 74 6.72 -19.70 21.86
C LEU A 74 6.54 -18.19 21.62
N LEU A 75 6.06 -17.47 22.62
CA LEU A 75 6.12 -16.01 22.69
C LEU A 75 6.90 -15.60 23.93
N GLN A 76 7.97 -14.83 23.76
CA GLN A 76 8.63 -14.11 24.86
C GLN A 76 8.50 -12.61 24.61
N CYS A 77 7.84 -11.91 25.52
CA CYS A 77 7.43 -10.53 25.31
C CYS A 77 7.89 -9.66 26.48
N SER A 78 8.33 -8.44 26.19
CA SER A 78 8.61 -7.45 27.23
C SER A 78 7.35 -7.12 28.03
N LYS A 79 7.53 -7.00 29.34
CA LYS A 79 6.51 -6.62 30.32
C LYS A 79 6.87 -5.27 30.91
N ASN A 80 5.92 -4.34 30.91
CA ASN A 80 6.10 -3.06 31.59
C ASN A 80 5.92 -3.25 33.11
N ALA A 81 6.80 -2.65 33.92
CA ALA A 81 6.74 -2.80 35.37
C ALA A 81 5.43 -2.27 36.01
N ASP A 82 4.84 -1.22 35.43
CA ASP A 82 3.67 -0.55 36.01
C ASP A 82 2.37 -0.98 35.34
N THR A 83 2.41 -1.33 34.06
CA THR A 83 1.22 -1.54 33.24
C THR A 83 1.17 -2.87 32.52
N ASP A 84 2.13 -3.76 32.77
CA ASP A 84 2.32 -5.12 32.23
C ASP A 84 2.41 -5.23 30.69
N GLY A 85 1.48 -4.65 29.94
CA GLY A 85 1.50 -4.63 28.48
C GLY A 85 0.81 -5.83 27.83
N TRP A 86 0.91 -5.90 26.50
CA TRP A 86 0.52 -7.06 25.71
C TRP A 86 1.43 -7.22 24.49
N CYS A 87 1.48 -8.42 23.93
CA CYS A 87 2.09 -8.67 22.62
C CYS A 87 1.15 -9.50 21.74
N GLY A 88 1.40 -9.50 20.44
CA GLY A 88 0.61 -10.24 19.49
C GLY A 88 1.39 -10.65 18.25
N LEU A 89 0.84 -11.67 17.59
CA LEU A 89 1.37 -12.32 16.40
C LEU A 89 0.31 -12.29 15.30
N SER A 90 0.69 -11.96 14.07
CA SER A 90 -0.17 -12.16 12.90
C SER A 90 0.30 -13.37 12.09
N HIS A 91 -0.67 -14.23 11.74
CA HIS A 91 -0.47 -15.37 10.84
C HIS A 91 -0.69 -15.01 9.36
N GLY A 92 -0.90 -13.72 9.03
CA GLY A 92 -1.19 -13.29 7.65
C GLY A 92 -0.07 -13.66 6.67
N GLN A 93 -0.41 -13.89 5.40
CA GLN A 93 0.55 -14.31 4.36
C GLN A 93 1.74 -13.36 4.16
N SER A 94 1.54 -12.10 4.52
CA SER A 94 2.55 -11.05 4.52
C SER A 94 2.70 -10.43 5.91
N GLY A 95 2.43 -11.17 6.99
CA GLY A 95 2.47 -10.65 8.37
C GLY A 95 1.52 -9.48 8.64
N GLN A 96 0.53 -9.25 7.78
CA GLN A 96 -0.37 -8.11 7.86
C GLN A 96 -1.32 -8.22 9.07
N MET A 97 -1.72 -7.09 9.66
CA MET A 97 -2.72 -7.08 10.75
C MET A 97 -4.11 -7.48 10.24
N THR A 98 -4.47 -7.03 9.04
CA THR A 98 -5.82 -7.13 8.53
C THR A 98 -6.05 -8.45 7.81
N GLN A 99 -7.25 -9.01 7.95
CA GLN A 99 -7.74 -10.20 7.26
C GLN A 99 -6.88 -11.44 7.51
N ALA A 100 -6.30 -11.49 8.71
CA ALA A 100 -5.42 -12.54 9.17
C ALA A 100 -5.84 -12.99 10.57
N LEU A 101 -5.55 -14.25 10.89
CA LEU A 101 -5.66 -14.73 12.27
C LEU A 101 -4.60 -14.03 13.13
N LEU A 102 -5.05 -13.31 14.15
CA LEU A 102 -4.19 -12.63 15.12
C LEU A 102 -4.24 -13.39 16.44
N LEU A 103 -3.07 -13.63 17.04
CA LEU A 103 -2.96 -14.11 18.41
C LEU A 103 -2.51 -12.96 19.30
N MET A 104 -3.28 -12.64 20.34
CA MET A 104 -2.86 -11.72 21.39
C MET A 104 -2.54 -12.48 22.68
N ALA A 105 -1.53 -12.04 23.42
CA ALA A 105 -1.13 -12.57 24.72
C ALA A 105 -0.78 -11.42 25.70
N TRP A 106 -1.18 -11.55 26.96
CA TRP A 106 -0.88 -10.57 28.01
C TRP A 106 -0.82 -11.21 29.41
N PRO A 107 -0.02 -10.65 30.34
CA PRO A 107 -0.07 -11.02 31.74
C PRO A 107 -1.40 -10.64 32.39
N TYR A 108 -1.95 -11.53 33.20
CA TYR A 108 -3.05 -11.20 34.11
C TYR A 108 -2.91 -12.05 35.37
N GLU A 109 -2.75 -11.38 36.52
CA GLU A 109 -2.42 -12.00 37.79
C GLU A 109 -1.12 -12.84 37.68
N ASP A 110 -1.17 -14.14 37.97
CA ASP A 110 -0.02 -15.06 37.90
C ASP A 110 0.01 -15.89 36.60
N GLN A 111 -0.78 -15.51 35.59
CA GLN A 111 -0.97 -16.26 34.35
C GLN A 111 -0.77 -15.38 33.11
N VAL A 112 -0.65 -16.03 31.95
CA VAL A 112 -0.72 -15.36 30.64
C VAL A 112 -2.05 -15.73 30.00
N LEU A 113 -2.87 -14.73 29.70
CA LEU A 113 -4.12 -14.90 28.96
C LEU A 113 -3.88 -14.67 27.47
N THR A 114 -4.72 -15.31 26.65
CA THR A 114 -4.65 -15.21 25.18
C THR A 114 -6.02 -14.97 24.56
N SER A 115 -6.04 -14.36 23.38
CA SER A 115 -7.25 -14.22 22.57
C SER A 115 -6.91 -14.31 21.09
N PHE A 116 -7.62 -15.16 20.35
CA PHE A 116 -7.59 -15.07 18.90
C PHE A 116 -8.50 -13.94 18.45
N ARG A 117 -7.98 -13.15 17.52
CA ARG A 117 -8.55 -11.89 17.07
C ARG A 117 -8.49 -11.83 15.54
N PHE A 118 -9.37 -11.01 14.96
CA PHE A 118 -9.44 -10.82 13.52
C PHE A 118 -9.79 -9.36 13.21
N ALA A 119 -8.95 -8.69 12.44
CA ALA A 119 -9.16 -7.32 12.01
C ALA A 119 -9.61 -7.30 10.55
N SER A 120 -10.81 -6.83 10.24
CA SER A 120 -11.21 -6.62 8.83
C SER A 120 -10.52 -5.40 8.19
N GLY A 121 -10.03 -4.46 9.01
CA GLY A 121 -9.31 -3.26 8.61
C GLY A 121 -8.43 -2.74 9.77
N TYR A 122 -7.83 -1.55 9.62
CA TYR A 122 -6.95 -0.93 10.63
C TYR A 122 -7.74 -0.31 11.80
N ALA A 123 -8.54 -1.13 12.47
CA ALA A 123 -9.30 -0.82 13.67
C ALA A 123 -9.10 -1.91 14.72
N ALA A 124 -9.67 -1.74 15.92
CA ALA A 124 -9.60 -2.74 16.98
C ALA A 124 -10.18 -4.10 16.49
N PRO A 125 -9.41 -5.20 16.52
CA PRO A 125 -9.86 -6.49 16.01
C PRO A 125 -10.97 -7.14 16.84
N ALA A 126 -11.94 -7.73 16.16
CA ALA A 126 -12.99 -8.54 16.76
C ALA A 126 -12.44 -9.88 17.27
N VAL A 127 -13.20 -10.57 18.12
CA VAL A 127 -12.90 -11.96 18.52
C VAL A 127 -12.96 -12.86 17.28
N TYR A 128 -11.96 -13.73 17.13
CA TYR A 128 -11.97 -14.74 16.07
C TYR A 128 -12.89 -15.90 16.44
N THR A 129 -13.78 -16.27 15.53
CA THR A 129 -14.82 -17.30 15.76
C THR A 129 -14.65 -18.57 14.94
N GLY A 130 -13.56 -18.69 14.18
CA GLY A 130 -13.26 -19.89 13.40
C GLY A 130 -12.58 -20.99 14.23
N ASP A 131 -12.03 -21.99 13.54
CA ASP A 131 -11.62 -23.28 14.15
C ASP A 131 -10.23 -23.28 14.82
N ALA A 132 -9.55 -22.14 14.86
CA ALA A 132 -8.23 -22.02 15.47
C ALA A 132 -8.32 -22.19 16.99
N LYS A 133 -7.46 -23.04 17.55
CA LYS A 133 -7.48 -23.39 18.97
C LYS A 133 -6.08 -23.31 19.57
N LEU A 134 -5.98 -22.63 20.71
CA LEU A 134 -4.76 -22.51 21.48
C LEU A 134 -4.90 -23.32 22.77
N THR A 135 -3.95 -24.21 23.02
CA THR A 135 -3.85 -24.94 24.30
C THR A 135 -2.47 -24.69 24.89
N GLN A 136 -2.39 -24.21 26.13
CA GLN A 136 -1.10 -23.84 26.73
C GLN A 136 -0.31 -25.09 27.16
N ILE A 137 1.01 -24.98 27.03
CA ILE A 137 2.00 -25.94 27.54
C ILE A 137 2.61 -25.40 28.83
N ALA A 138 3.13 -24.18 28.78
CA ALA A 138 3.77 -23.51 29.91
C ALA A 138 3.66 -21.99 29.77
N SER A 139 3.75 -21.28 30.89
CA SER A 139 3.94 -19.82 30.90
C SER A 139 4.86 -19.42 32.04
N LYS A 140 5.60 -18.32 31.85
CA LYS A 140 6.54 -17.78 32.85
C LYS A 140 6.36 -16.27 32.94
N LEU A 141 6.34 -15.72 34.14
CA LEU A 141 6.27 -14.28 34.37
C LEU A 141 7.43 -13.85 35.26
N ASN A 142 8.09 -12.75 34.90
CA ASN A 142 9.03 -12.04 35.75
C ASN A 142 8.79 -10.53 35.66
N ASP A 143 9.58 -9.71 36.36
CA ASP A 143 9.36 -8.26 36.42
C ASP A 143 9.52 -7.54 35.06
N THR A 144 10.18 -8.17 34.10
CA THR A 144 10.59 -7.55 32.82
C THR A 144 10.02 -8.23 31.59
N HIS A 145 9.58 -9.49 31.69
CA HIS A 145 9.11 -10.28 30.56
C HIS A 145 8.05 -11.30 30.98
N PHE A 146 7.24 -11.72 30.01
CA PHE A 146 6.40 -12.90 30.11
C PHE A 146 6.66 -13.85 28.94
N GLU A 147 6.52 -15.14 29.20
CA GLU A 147 6.67 -16.22 28.23
C GLU A 147 5.38 -17.04 28.15
N LEU A 148 5.03 -17.46 26.94
CA LEU A 148 3.95 -18.37 26.65
C LEU A 148 4.44 -19.46 25.67
N GLN A 149 4.31 -20.72 26.08
CA GLN A 149 4.45 -21.88 25.22
C GLN A 149 3.08 -22.50 25.00
N TYR A 150 2.72 -22.78 23.74
CA TYR A 150 1.37 -23.20 23.38
C TYR A 150 1.35 -24.10 22.15
N ARG A 151 0.33 -24.96 22.03
CA ARG A 151 -0.02 -25.62 20.78
C ARG A 151 -1.14 -24.82 20.10
N CYS A 152 -0.95 -24.54 18.82
CA CYS A 152 -1.89 -23.84 17.96
C CYS A 152 -2.44 -24.80 16.92
N GLU A 153 -3.67 -25.27 17.11
CA GLU A 153 -4.37 -26.18 16.19
C GLU A 153 -5.17 -25.35 15.19
N ASN A 154 -5.12 -25.70 13.90
CA ASN A 154 -5.83 -25.02 12.80
C ASN A 154 -5.50 -23.51 12.69
N CYS A 155 -4.24 -23.14 12.93
CA CYS A 155 -3.82 -21.74 12.94
C CYS A 155 -3.19 -21.25 11.62
N PHE A 156 -2.88 -22.16 10.69
CA PHE A 156 -2.34 -21.80 9.37
C PHE A 156 -3.39 -21.62 8.27
N ALA A 157 -4.66 -21.79 8.62
CA ALA A 157 -5.80 -21.44 7.78
C ALA A 157 -6.88 -20.81 8.66
N TRP A 158 -7.57 -19.80 8.14
CA TRP A 158 -8.63 -19.10 8.85
C TRP A 158 -9.80 -18.76 7.93
N ASP A 159 -10.98 -18.69 8.53
CA ASP A 159 -12.20 -18.20 7.91
C ASP A 159 -12.95 -17.36 8.96
N GLN A 160 -13.21 -16.10 8.62
CA GLN A 160 -14.10 -15.25 9.41
C GLN A 160 -14.89 -14.33 8.51
N ASP A 161 -16.22 -14.37 8.67
CA ASP A 161 -17.16 -13.48 7.95
C ASP A 161 -16.98 -13.49 6.42
N GLY A 162 -16.49 -14.61 5.87
CA GLY A 162 -16.22 -14.77 4.44
C GLY A 162 -14.85 -14.24 3.98
N SER A 163 -14.00 -13.78 4.89
CA SER A 163 -12.59 -13.55 4.63
C SER A 163 -11.82 -14.82 5.00
N THR A 164 -11.34 -15.53 3.97
CA THR A 164 -10.54 -16.74 4.10
C THR A 164 -9.07 -16.43 3.83
N GLY A 165 -8.17 -17.00 4.60
CA GLY A 165 -6.74 -16.93 4.31
C GLY A 165 -6.01 -18.16 4.83
N SER A 166 -4.82 -18.38 4.30
CA SER A 166 -3.95 -19.47 4.70
C SER A 166 -2.51 -19.14 4.38
N VAL A 167 -1.59 -19.76 5.11
CA VAL A 167 -0.15 -19.77 4.83
C VAL A 167 0.30 -21.18 4.50
N SER A 168 1.28 -21.30 3.59
CA SER A 168 1.85 -22.59 3.22
C SER A 168 3.19 -22.77 3.94
N THR A 169 3.33 -23.86 4.70
CA THR A 169 4.63 -24.21 5.30
C THR A 169 5.56 -24.83 4.26
N THR A 170 5.03 -25.39 3.16
CA THR A 170 5.86 -25.91 2.06
C THR A 170 6.61 -24.84 1.27
N ASP A 171 6.21 -23.57 1.40
CA ASP A 171 6.97 -22.43 0.87
C ASP A 171 8.31 -22.21 1.60
N GLY A 172 8.54 -22.87 2.74
CA GLY A 172 9.79 -22.79 3.51
C GLY A 172 10.00 -21.45 4.23
N LEU A 173 9.04 -20.53 4.16
CA LEU A 173 9.11 -19.21 4.78
C LEU A 173 7.71 -18.77 5.21
N LEU A 174 7.56 -18.40 6.49
CA LEU A 174 6.39 -17.64 6.95
C LEU A 174 6.75 -16.16 7.09
N VAL A 175 5.93 -15.25 6.60
CA VAL A 175 6.03 -13.84 6.97
C VAL A 175 5.11 -13.60 8.14
N THR A 176 5.69 -13.24 9.28
CA THR A 176 4.96 -13.15 10.55
C THR A 176 4.94 -11.70 11.03
N GLY A 177 3.75 -11.22 11.38
CA GLY A 177 3.59 -9.89 11.98
C GLY A 177 3.74 -9.94 13.50
N ARG A 178 4.28 -8.87 14.09
CA ARG A 178 4.33 -8.66 15.53
C ARG A 178 3.78 -7.30 15.91
N ALA A 179 3.16 -7.23 17.08
CA ALA A 179 2.70 -5.99 17.69
C ALA A 179 2.84 -6.10 19.21
N ALA A 180 3.13 -5.01 19.89
CA ALA A 180 3.15 -4.96 21.35
C ALA A 180 2.73 -3.58 21.85
N ALA A 181 2.14 -3.54 23.04
CA ALA A 181 1.82 -2.30 23.73
C ALA A 181 2.41 -2.27 25.13
N LYS A 182 2.65 -1.06 25.63
CA LYS A 182 3.19 -0.78 26.95
C LYS A 182 2.15 -1.04 28.03
N SER A 183 0.88 -0.80 27.73
CA SER A 183 -0.23 -0.99 28.66
C SER A 183 -1.01 -2.26 28.39
N SER A 184 -1.44 -2.94 29.46
CA SER A 184 -2.35 -4.08 29.36
C SER A 184 -3.68 -3.67 28.70
N PRO A 185 -4.39 -4.64 28.10
CA PRO A 185 -5.74 -4.38 27.61
C PRO A 185 -6.67 -3.92 28.75
N GLY A 186 -7.66 -3.10 28.42
CA GLY A 186 -8.83 -2.90 29.27
C GLY A 186 -9.60 -4.21 29.43
N SER A 187 -10.32 -4.37 30.55
CA SER A 187 -10.98 -5.62 30.93
C SER A 187 -10.07 -6.86 30.83
N PRO A 188 -8.83 -6.83 31.35
CA PRO A 188 -7.81 -7.83 31.04
C PRO A 188 -8.14 -9.23 31.54
N GLY A 189 -9.06 -9.36 32.51
CA GLY A 189 -9.55 -10.65 33.00
C GLY A 189 -10.53 -11.36 32.07
N CYS A 190 -11.09 -10.69 31.04
CA CYS A 190 -12.08 -11.27 30.13
C CYS A 190 -11.59 -11.26 28.68
N PRO A 191 -10.91 -12.31 28.20
CA PRO A 191 -10.31 -12.39 26.86
C PRO A 191 -11.26 -12.11 25.69
N THR A 192 -12.58 -12.24 25.86
CA THR A 192 -13.59 -11.93 24.84
C THR A 192 -13.98 -10.45 24.80
N GLU A 193 -13.84 -9.73 25.91
CA GLU A 193 -14.29 -8.34 26.08
C GLU A 193 -13.13 -7.35 26.28
N ILE A 194 -11.90 -7.75 25.97
CA ILE A 194 -10.75 -6.86 26.11
C ILE A 194 -10.89 -5.61 25.24
N GLU A 195 -10.51 -4.47 25.79
CA GLU A 195 -10.41 -3.20 25.07
C GLU A 195 -8.94 -2.90 24.79
N ILE A 196 -8.59 -2.68 23.53
CA ILE A 196 -7.21 -2.54 23.09
C ILE A 196 -7.02 -1.22 22.34
N GLN A 197 -5.97 -0.50 22.73
CA GLN A 197 -5.46 0.65 22.00
C GLN A 197 -4.45 0.19 20.95
N GLN A 198 -4.11 1.07 20.02
CA GLN A 198 -3.05 0.80 19.06
C GLN A 198 -1.74 0.47 19.77
N HIS A 199 -1.02 -0.52 19.25
CA HIS A 199 0.28 -0.96 19.78
C HIS A 199 1.32 0.18 19.79
N ASP A 200 1.91 0.46 20.94
CA ASP A 200 2.86 1.56 21.21
C ASP A 200 4.22 1.09 21.77
N ASN A 201 4.44 -0.23 21.83
CA ASN A 201 5.69 -0.87 22.26
C ASN A 201 6.38 -1.62 21.11
N GLY A 202 6.12 -1.16 19.88
CA GLY A 202 6.68 -1.69 18.65
C GLY A 202 5.76 -2.63 17.91
N PHE A 203 5.77 -2.50 16.59
CA PHE A 203 5.14 -3.42 15.65
C PHE A 203 6.09 -3.65 14.49
N GLY A 204 5.76 -4.57 13.60
CA GLY A 204 6.57 -4.87 12.43
C GLY A 204 6.30 -6.28 11.94
N GLN A 205 7.12 -6.74 11.02
CA GLN A 205 7.02 -8.08 10.48
C GLN A 205 8.41 -8.64 10.23
N PHE A 206 8.53 -9.95 10.25
CA PHE A 206 9.79 -10.64 9.98
C PHE A 206 9.52 -11.93 9.19
N GLY A 207 10.52 -12.36 8.44
CA GLY A 207 10.51 -13.65 7.77
C GLY A 207 11.02 -14.73 8.71
N ALA A 208 10.23 -15.78 8.90
CA ALA A 208 10.54 -16.97 9.64
C ALA A 208 10.87 -18.10 8.66
N ALA A 209 12.15 -18.24 8.30
CA ALA A 209 12.63 -19.34 7.46
C ALA A 209 12.48 -20.67 8.21
N LEU A 210 11.82 -21.65 7.60
CA LEU A 210 11.31 -22.83 8.29
C LEU A 210 12.26 -24.04 8.24
N ASP A 211 13.45 -23.91 7.66
CA ASP A 211 14.36 -25.05 7.41
C ASP A 211 14.65 -25.89 8.67
N ASP A 212 14.76 -25.24 9.83
CA ASP A 212 15.10 -25.87 11.11
C ASP A 212 13.88 -26.12 12.02
N ALA A 213 12.67 -25.72 11.60
CA ALA A 213 11.46 -25.78 12.43
C ALA A 213 10.80 -27.19 12.54
N PRO A 214 10.78 -28.05 11.50
CA PRO A 214 10.29 -29.42 11.62
C PRO A 214 11.11 -30.25 12.61
N ASN A 215 10.43 -30.96 13.51
CA ASN A 215 11.11 -31.79 14.49
C ASN A 215 10.44 -33.15 14.68
N VAL A 216 11.25 -34.22 14.72
CA VAL A 216 10.78 -35.61 14.95
C VAL A 216 10.09 -35.79 16.30
N SER A 217 10.40 -34.94 17.29
CA SER A 217 9.79 -34.95 18.62
C SER A 217 8.48 -34.13 18.69
N TYR A 218 8.02 -33.53 17.58
CA TYR A 218 6.83 -32.67 17.56
C TYR A 218 5.61 -33.33 18.22
N SER A 219 5.27 -34.55 17.82
CA SER A 219 4.07 -35.24 18.31
C SER A 219 4.13 -35.49 19.82
N GLU A 220 5.31 -35.80 20.37
CA GLU A 220 5.51 -35.97 21.81
C GLU A 220 5.36 -34.64 22.56
N TRP A 221 5.92 -33.55 22.02
CA TRP A 221 5.79 -32.23 22.62
C TRP A 221 4.38 -31.66 22.54
N ALA A 222 3.63 -31.98 21.48
CA ALA A 222 2.24 -31.55 21.32
C ALA A 222 1.33 -32.14 22.41
N GLU A 223 1.65 -33.33 22.94
CA GLU A 223 0.93 -33.97 24.05
C GLU A 223 1.10 -33.22 25.38
N LEU A 224 2.11 -32.35 25.52
CA LEU A 224 2.29 -31.52 26.71
C LEU A 224 1.23 -30.41 26.83
N ALA A 225 0.54 -30.07 25.73
CA ALA A 225 -0.47 -29.02 25.68
C ALA A 225 -1.76 -29.45 26.38
N THR A 226 -1.78 -29.30 27.70
CA THR A 226 -2.89 -29.77 28.57
C THR A 226 -3.49 -28.67 29.43
N ALA A 227 -2.83 -27.52 29.55
CA ALA A 227 -3.26 -26.46 30.44
C ALA A 227 -4.49 -25.73 29.89
N THR A 228 -5.51 -25.62 30.74
CA THR A 228 -6.71 -24.82 30.48
C THR A 228 -6.61 -23.52 31.27
N VAL A 229 -6.36 -22.42 30.56
CA VAL A 229 -6.28 -21.08 31.13
C VAL A 229 -7.52 -20.31 30.70
N THR A 230 -8.40 -20.03 31.67
CA THR A 230 -9.67 -19.35 31.42
C THR A 230 -9.68 -17.98 32.08
N GLY A 231 -10.01 -16.95 31.31
CA GLY A 231 -10.34 -15.65 31.89
C GLY A 231 -11.60 -15.69 32.73
N ASN A 232 -11.74 -14.72 33.62
CA ASN A 232 -12.92 -14.51 34.44
C ASN A 232 -13.69 -13.29 33.95
N CYS A 233 -14.77 -13.52 33.21
CA CYS A 233 -15.64 -12.43 32.76
C CYS A 233 -16.62 -11.93 33.85
N GLY A 234 -16.73 -12.63 34.99
CA GLY A 234 -17.66 -12.27 36.06
C GLY A 234 -19.13 -12.20 35.63
N THR A 235 -20.07 -12.22 36.58
CA THR A 235 -21.44 -11.73 36.33
C THR A 235 -21.49 -10.29 36.80
N GLN A 236 -21.12 -9.32 35.96
CA GLN A 236 -21.39 -7.91 36.28
C GLN A 236 -22.90 -7.63 36.19
N PRO A 237 -23.50 -6.89 37.15
CA PRO A 237 -24.80 -6.28 36.96
C PRO A 237 -24.70 -5.24 35.83
N PRO A 238 -25.79 -4.96 35.09
CA PRO A 238 -25.76 -3.98 34.00
C PRO A 238 -25.23 -2.64 34.52
N PRO A 239 -24.30 -1.96 33.83
CA PRO A 239 -23.77 -0.69 34.29
C PRO A 239 -24.91 0.32 34.41
N THR A 240 -25.11 0.86 35.61
CA THR A 240 -26.00 1.99 35.81
C THR A 240 -25.19 3.27 35.66
N ALA A 241 -25.66 4.10 34.73
CA ALA A 241 -25.40 5.53 34.56
C ALA A 241 -24.19 5.98 33.70
N THR A 242 -24.57 6.41 32.49
CA THR A 242 -24.06 7.59 31.75
C THR A 242 -22.71 7.47 31.05
N SER A 243 -22.60 6.50 30.17
CA SER A 243 -22.17 6.80 28.81
C SER A 243 -23.30 6.36 27.87
N THR A 244 -23.64 7.18 26.90
CA THR A 244 -24.52 6.79 25.80
C THR A 244 -23.78 5.79 24.94
N THR A 245 -23.65 4.56 25.42
CA THR A 245 -23.52 3.38 24.58
C THR A 245 -24.87 3.14 23.95
N THR A 246 -25.14 3.84 22.86
CA THR A 246 -25.94 3.21 21.81
C THR A 246 -25.19 1.95 21.45
N SER A 247 -25.66 0.80 21.94
CA SER A 247 -25.62 -0.41 21.15
C SER A 247 -26.13 0.00 19.79
N GLY A 248 -25.23 0.19 18.83
CA GLY A 248 -25.61 0.33 17.45
C GLY A 248 -26.57 -0.82 17.20
N PRO A 249 -27.80 -0.56 16.75
CA PRO A 249 -28.60 -1.65 16.23
C PRO A 249 -27.71 -2.40 15.23
N THR A 250 -27.97 -3.67 14.99
CA THR A 250 -27.75 -4.18 13.63
C THR A 250 -28.71 -3.35 12.75
N VAL A 251 -28.31 -2.11 12.45
CA VAL A 251 -29.02 -1.25 11.52
C VAL A 251 -28.72 -1.95 10.22
N THR A 252 -29.69 -2.72 9.74
CA THR A 252 -29.85 -2.83 8.31
C THR A 252 -29.94 -1.39 7.85
N ALA A 253 -28.83 -0.81 7.39
CA ALA A 253 -28.75 0.58 6.98
C ALA A 253 -29.99 0.83 6.12
N THR A 254 -30.90 1.69 6.59
CA THR A 254 -32.12 2.00 5.84
C THR A 254 -31.68 3.01 4.79
N CYS A 255 -30.94 2.50 3.81
CA CYS A 255 -30.29 3.33 2.83
C CYS A 255 -31.38 3.98 1.98
N PRO A 256 -31.35 5.31 1.81
CA PRO A 256 -32.25 5.93 0.88
C PRO A 256 -31.98 5.32 -0.50
N PRO A 257 -33.01 4.87 -1.24
CA PRO A 257 -32.82 4.54 -2.63
C PRO A 257 -32.35 5.81 -3.34
N GLN A 258 -31.22 5.74 -4.06
CA GLN A 258 -30.87 6.80 -5.00
C GLN A 258 -31.81 6.67 -6.19
N VAL A 259 -32.79 7.56 -6.20
CA VAL A 259 -33.66 7.77 -7.34
C VAL A 259 -32.97 8.78 -8.25
N THR A 260 -31.89 8.39 -8.92
CA THR A 260 -31.39 9.17 -10.05
C THR A 260 -32.04 8.65 -11.32
N GLU A 261 -33.24 9.16 -11.64
CA GLU A 261 -33.81 9.01 -13.00
C GLU A 261 -32.98 9.76 -14.06
N THR A 262 -32.05 10.62 -13.62
CA THR A 262 -31.13 11.35 -14.49
C THR A 262 -30.05 10.43 -15.02
N ALA A 263 -30.07 10.20 -16.33
CA ALA A 263 -28.99 9.53 -17.04
C ALA A 263 -27.84 10.52 -17.34
N TYR A 264 -26.60 10.03 -17.28
CA TYR A 264 -25.39 10.81 -17.56
C TYR A 264 -24.70 10.32 -18.84
N ASP A 265 -24.07 11.24 -19.57
CA ASP A 265 -23.26 10.86 -20.74
C ASP A 265 -22.04 10.05 -20.28
N TYR A 266 -21.44 10.42 -19.14
CA TYR A 266 -20.39 9.63 -18.51
C TYR A 266 -20.57 9.55 -17.00
N VAL A 267 -20.38 8.34 -16.45
CA VAL A 267 -20.21 8.13 -15.01
C VAL A 267 -18.77 7.68 -14.75
N VAL A 268 -18.03 8.50 -14.01
CA VAL A 268 -16.65 8.25 -13.58
C VAL A 268 -16.68 7.74 -12.14
N VAL A 269 -16.05 6.59 -11.88
CA VAL A 269 -16.04 5.93 -10.58
C VAL A 269 -14.64 6.01 -9.96
N GLY A 270 -14.52 6.75 -8.86
CA GLY A 270 -13.27 7.04 -8.16
C GLY A 270 -12.73 8.43 -8.51
N ALA A 271 -12.52 9.28 -7.52
CA ALA A 271 -12.04 10.65 -7.66
C ALA A 271 -10.55 10.78 -7.29
N GLY A 272 -9.71 9.90 -7.85
CA GLY A 272 -8.27 9.89 -7.65
C GLY A 272 -7.47 10.65 -8.73
N ALA A 273 -6.20 10.28 -8.89
CA ALA A 273 -5.28 10.85 -9.89
C ALA A 273 -5.76 10.69 -11.35
N GLY A 274 -6.51 9.63 -11.66
CA GLY A 274 -7.12 9.44 -12.98
C GLY A 274 -8.50 10.08 -13.10
N GLY A 275 -9.36 9.85 -12.10
CA GLY A 275 -10.78 10.19 -12.15
C GLY A 275 -11.10 11.68 -12.11
N ILE A 276 -10.39 12.46 -11.29
CA ILE A 276 -10.62 13.91 -11.23
C ILE A 276 -10.28 14.57 -12.60
N PRO A 277 -9.08 14.35 -13.19
CA PRO A 277 -8.77 14.94 -14.49
C PRO A 277 -9.70 14.48 -15.60
N VAL A 278 -9.98 13.17 -15.73
CA VAL A 278 -10.86 12.69 -16.83
C VAL A 278 -12.26 13.31 -16.74
N ALA A 279 -12.82 13.45 -15.53
CA ALA A 279 -14.13 14.06 -15.34
C ALA A 279 -14.14 15.57 -15.67
N ASP A 280 -13.07 16.30 -15.32
CA ASP A 280 -12.91 17.71 -15.71
C ASP A 280 -12.86 17.86 -17.23
N LYS A 281 -12.08 17.03 -17.93
CA LYS A 281 -11.91 17.12 -19.38
C LYS A 281 -13.17 16.70 -20.16
N LEU A 282 -13.88 15.68 -19.70
CA LEU A 282 -15.15 15.26 -20.31
C LEU A 282 -16.24 16.33 -20.13
N SER A 283 -16.34 16.92 -18.94
CA SER A 283 -17.30 18.01 -18.68
C SER A 283 -16.93 19.29 -19.43
N GLU A 284 -15.64 19.60 -19.60
CA GLU A 284 -15.15 20.66 -20.49
C GLU A 284 -15.54 20.41 -21.96
N GLY A 285 -15.55 19.15 -22.38
CA GLY A 285 -16.06 18.71 -23.69
C GLY A 285 -17.58 18.81 -23.86
N GLY A 286 -18.31 19.33 -22.86
CA GLY A 286 -19.76 19.56 -22.90
C GLY A 286 -20.62 18.34 -22.59
N LYS A 287 -20.03 17.26 -22.05
CA LYS A 287 -20.75 16.05 -21.64
C LYS A 287 -21.35 16.21 -20.25
N ASN A 288 -22.50 15.60 -20.00
CA ASN A 288 -23.06 15.50 -18.66
C ASN A 288 -22.32 14.41 -17.88
N VAL A 289 -21.54 14.82 -16.88
CA VAL A 289 -20.61 13.93 -16.16
C VAL A 289 -21.01 13.82 -14.69
N LEU A 290 -21.12 12.58 -14.21
CA LEU A 290 -21.17 12.27 -12.79
C LEU A 290 -19.83 11.68 -12.35
N LEU A 291 -19.22 12.24 -11.31
CA LEU A 291 -18.09 11.67 -10.59
C LEU A 291 -18.59 11.08 -9.27
N ILE A 292 -18.34 9.79 -9.04
CA ILE A 292 -18.70 9.08 -7.82
C ILE A 292 -17.42 8.76 -7.04
N GLU A 293 -17.40 9.07 -5.75
CA GLU A 293 -16.30 8.79 -4.83
C GLU A 293 -16.79 7.96 -3.64
N LYS A 294 -16.03 6.91 -3.31
CA LYS A 294 -16.29 6.01 -2.18
C LYS A 294 -16.14 6.77 -0.86
N GLY A 295 -15.09 7.55 -0.74
CA GLY A 295 -14.67 8.20 0.49
C GLY A 295 -15.36 9.52 0.82
N PRO A 296 -15.10 10.04 2.03
CA PRO A 296 -15.55 11.35 2.46
C PRO A 296 -14.73 12.49 1.82
N PRO A 297 -15.16 13.74 2.01
CA PRO A 297 -14.33 14.92 1.75
C PRO A 297 -12.94 14.86 2.40
N SER A 298 -11.94 15.47 1.75
CA SER A 298 -10.55 15.49 2.23
C SER A 298 -10.08 16.90 2.61
N THR A 299 -9.65 17.69 1.65
CA THR A 299 -9.16 19.07 1.83
C THR A 299 -10.31 20.01 2.20
N GLY A 300 -10.02 21.07 2.96
CA GLY A 300 -11.05 21.95 3.53
C GLY A 300 -11.89 22.66 2.48
N ARG A 301 -11.31 22.96 1.31
CA ARG A 301 -12.02 23.47 0.12
C ARG A 301 -13.25 22.63 -0.25
N TRP A 302 -13.20 21.32 -0.02
CA TRP A 302 -14.27 20.38 -0.36
C TRP A 302 -15.13 19.99 0.84
N GLY A 303 -15.01 20.72 1.95
CA GLY A 303 -15.78 20.48 3.17
C GLY A 303 -15.19 19.37 4.06
N GLY A 304 -13.91 19.03 3.89
CA GLY A 304 -13.22 18.16 4.83
C GLY A 304 -13.03 18.82 6.19
N THR A 305 -13.03 18.02 7.25
CA THR A 305 -12.96 18.49 8.64
C THR A 305 -11.91 17.77 9.47
N LEU A 306 -11.29 16.72 8.93
CA LEU A 306 -10.34 15.89 9.67
C LEU A 306 -8.99 16.61 9.80
N GLY A 307 -8.58 16.96 11.01
CA GLY A 307 -7.31 17.65 11.27
C GLY A 307 -6.96 17.64 12.77
N PRO A 308 -5.73 18.04 13.13
CA PRO A 308 -5.33 18.23 14.52
C PRO A 308 -6.02 19.45 15.12
N GLU A 309 -6.12 19.50 16.45
CA GLU A 309 -6.87 20.55 17.17
C GLU A 309 -6.40 21.97 16.83
N TRP A 310 -5.12 22.14 16.52
CA TRP A 310 -4.54 23.45 16.20
C TRP A 310 -4.99 24.01 14.83
N LEU A 311 -5.72 23.23 14.03
CA LEU A 311 -6.38 23.68 12.79
C LEU A 311 -7.87 24.00 12.97
N ASN A 312 -8.48 23.74 14.13
CA ASN A 312 -9.94 23.85 14.33
C ASN A 312 -10.54 25.23 14.03
N GLU A 313 -9.76 26.31 14.12
CA GLU A 313 -10.19 27.69 13.82
C GLU A 313 -9.82 28.14 12.40
N THR A 314 -9.57 27.20 11.50
CA THR A 314 -9.17 27.43 10.11
C THR A 314 -9.99 26.58 9.14
N ASP A 315 -9.93 26.92 7.85
CA ASP A 315 -10.50 26.09 6.78
C ASP A 315 -9.52 25.01 6.29
N LEU A 316 -8.47 24.69 7.06
CA LEU A 316 -7.46 23.69 6.70
C LEU A 316 -7.74 22.34 7.35
N THR A 317 -7.33 21.27 6.68
CA THR A 317 -7.40 19.90 7.20
C THR A 317 -6.02 19.26 7.22
N ARG A 318 -5.92 18.03 7.75
CA ARG A 318 -4.70 17.21 7.68
C ARG A 318 -4.19 17.00 6.26
N PHE A 319 -5.09 17.09 5.27
CA PHE A 319 -4.76 16.88 3.87
C PHE A 319 -4.23 18.15 3.22
N ASP A 320 -4.56 19.34 3.72
CA ASP A 320 -4.09 20.60 3.14
C ASP A 320 -2.62 20.89 3.49
N VAL A 321 -2.21 20.57 4.73
CA VAL A 321 -0.89 20.90 5.28
C VAL A 321 0.16 19.87 4.87
N PRO A 322 1.16 20.23 4.03
CA PRO A 322 2.20 19.29 3.58
C PRO A 322 2.94 18.58 4.72
N GLY A 323 3.26 19.30 5.80
CA GLY A 323 3.96 18.76 6.96
C GLY A 323 3.17 17.73 7.77
N LEU A 324 1.88 17.54 7.48
CA LEU A 324 1.05 16.52 8.15
C LEU A 324 0.88 15.25 7.32
N CYS A 325 1.48 15.15 6.12
CA CYS A 325 1.22 14.04 5.21
C CYS A 325 1.63 12.67 5.78
N ASN A 326 2.67 12.61 6.63
CA ASN A 326 3.15 11.34 7.18
C ASN A 326 2.24 10.77 8.29
N GLN A 327 1.27 11.55 8.79
CA GLN A 327 0.34 11.08 9.81
C GLN A 327 -0.49 9.88 9.34
N ILE A 328 -0.64 9.70 8.02
CA ILE A 328 -1.30 8.52 7.44
C ILE A 328 -0.67 7.19 7.86
N TRP A 329 0.60 7.17 8.25
CA TRP A 329 1.27 5.93 8.67
C TRP A 329 1.02 5.53 10.11
N VAL A 330 0.59 6.46 10.96
CA VAL A 330 0.28 6.21 12.37
C VAL A 330 -1.22 6.21 12.64
N ASP A 331 -1.98 7.05 11.94
CA ASP A 331 -3.45 7.10 11.97
C ASP A 331 -4.01 7.15 10.54
N SER A 332 -4.55 6.02 10.09
CA SER A 332 -5.17 5.86 8.77
C SER A 332 -6.66 5.52 8.83
N ASN A 333 -7.23 5.44 10.03
CA ASN A 333 -8.60 4.97 10.21
C ASN A 333 -9.60 5.92 9.53
N GLY A 334 -10.53 5.36 8.76
CA GLY A 334 -11.49 6.13 7.97
C GLY A 334 -10.90 6.91 6.79
N VAL A 335 -9.59 6.82 6.54
CA VAL A 335 -8.88 7.48 5.42
C VAL A 335 -8.37 6.45 4.42
N ALA A 336 -7.73 5.37 4.90
CA ALA A 336 -7.28 4.29 4.05
C ALA A 336 -8.44 3.36 3.65
N CYS A 337 -8.31 2.72 2.49
CA CYS A 337 -9.27 1.74 2.02
C CYS A 337 -9.23 0.48 2.90
N GLY A 338 -10.41 0.04 3.37
CA GLY A 338 -10.54 -1.18 4.18
C GLY A 338 -10.74 -2.48 3.38
N ASP A 339 -10.72 -2.42 2.05
CA ASP A 339 -10.98 -3.54 1.14
C ASP A 339 -9.80 -3.85 0.21
N THR A 340 -8.59 -3.61 0.70
CA THR A 340 -7.32 -4.06 0.13
C THR A 340 -6.32 -4.34 1.26
N ASP A 341 -5.40 -5.28 1.04
CA ASP A 341 -4.25 -5.54 1.93
C ASP A 341 -3.13 -4.48 1.82
N GLN A 342 -3.26 -3.51 0.89
CA GLN A 342 -2.27 -2.46 0.66
C GLN A 342 -2.75 -1.07 1.11
N MET A 343 -1.81 -0.12 1.24
CA MET A 343 -2.15 1.28 1.49
C MET A 343 -2.72 1.94 0.23
N ALA A 344 -3.97 2.40 0.30
CA ALA A 344 -4.61 3.24 -0.69
C ALA A 344 -5.54 4.23 0.02
N GLY A 345 -5.59 5.49 -0.44
CA GLY A 345 -6.49 6.50 0.12
C GLY A 345 -7.91 6.35 -0.42
N CYS A 346 -8.88 6.17 0.48
CA CYS A 346 -10.32 6.14 0.20
C CYS A 346 -10.99 7.41 0.74
N VAL A 347 -10.55 8.56 0.22
CA VAL A 347 -11.09 9.91 0.44
C VAL A 347 -11.09 10.64 -0.89
N LEU A 348 -11.82 11.75 -1.02
CA LEU A 348 -11.78 12.60 -2.22
C LEU A 348 -10.34 12.97 -2.58
N GLY A 349 -9.89 12.68 -3.81
CA GLY A 349 -8.51 12.84 -4.27
C GLY A 349 -7.68 11.56 -4.21
N GLY A 350 -8.17 10.51 -3.54
CA GLY A 350 -7.53 9.21 -3.39
C GLY A 350 -6.09 9.32 -2.91
N GLY A 351 -5.17 8.64 -3.61
CA GLY A 351 -3.73 8.72 -3.34
C GLY A 351 -3.16 10.15 -3.35
N THR A 352 -3.70 11.07 -4.14
CA THR A 352 -3.18 12.46 -4.19
C THR A 352 -3.51 13.27 -2.94
N ALA A 353 -4.53 12.86 -2.18
CA ALA A 353 -4.87 13.47 -0.89
C ALA A 353 -3.93 13.04 0.24
N VAL A 354 -3.32 11.85 0.14
CA VAL A 354 -2.55 11.24 1.25
C VAL A 354 -1.05 11.07 0.95
N ASN A 355 -0.62 11.18 -0.31
CA ASN A 355 0.78 11.03 -0.67
C ASN A 355 1.65 12.24 -0.22
N ALA A 356 2.96 12.17 -0.45
CA ALA A 356 3.91 13.25 -0.18
C ALA A 356 3.91 14.38 -1.23
N GLY A 357 3.06 14.30 -2.25
CA GLY A 357 2.94 15.33 -3.29
C GLY A 357 4.10 15.44 -4.28
N LEU A 358 5.02 14.47 -4.35
CA LEU A 358 6.11 14.45 -5.32
C LEU A 358 5.61 14.53 -6.77
N TRP A 359 6.21 15.41 -7.57
CA TRP A 359 5.68 15.82 -8.87
C TRP A 359 6.74 15.88 -9.97
N TRP A 360 6.68 14.93 -10.92
CA TRP A 360 7.73 14.73 -11.91
C TRP A 360 7.21 14.77 -13.34
N LYS A 361 7.83 15.58 -14.20
CA LYS A 361 7.63 15.49 -15.65
C LYS A 361 8.26 14.18 -16.12
N ALA A 362 7.47 13.37 -16.84
CA ALA A 362 7.86 12.04 -17.28
C ALA A 362 9.18 12.08 -18.07
N ASN A 363 10.04 11.09 -17.85
CA ASN A 363 11.10 10.80 -18.81
C ASN A 363 10.42 10.30 -20.10
N PRO A 364 10.66 10.89 -21.29
CA PRO A 364 10.05 10.43 -22.54
C PRO A 364 10.14 8.90 -22.76
N LYS A 365 11.27 8.29 -22.36
CA LYS A 365 11.47 6.84 -22.43
C LYS A 365 10.43 6.03 -21.64
N ASP A 366 9.84 6.59 -20.58
CA ASP A 366 8.81 5.90 -19.80
C ASP A 366 7.52 5.67 -20.63
N TRP A 367 7.21 6.58 -21.56
CA TRP A 367 6.13 6.40 -22.53
C TRP A 367 6.59 5.49 -23.67
N ASP A 368 7.72 5.82 -24.28
CA ASP A 368 8.20 5.16 -25.52
C ASP A 368 8.54 3.68 -25.34
N GLU A 369 8.99 3.26 -24.15
CA GLU A 369 9.41 1.87 -23.91
C GLU A 369 8.30 1.01 -23.29
N ASN A 370 7.40 1.60 -22.49
CA ASN A 370 6.34 0.84 -21.83
C ASN A 370 5.05 0.78 -22.64
N PHE A 371 4.72 1.83 -23.40
CA PHE A 371 3.42 1.95 -24.06
C PHE A 371 3.48 1.59 -25.54
N PRO A 372 2.36 1.11 -26.13
CA PRO A 372 2.28 0.88 -27.56
C PRO A 372 2.21 2.19 -28.37
N SER A 373 2.40 2.06 -29.68
CA SER A 373 2.23 3.18 -30.63
C SER A 373 0.88 3.87 -30.46
N GLY A 374 0.87 5.21 -30.50
CA GLY A 374 -0.32 6.01 -30.18
C GLY A 374 -0.45 6.38 -28.70
N TRP A 375 0.51 5.96 -27.87
CA TRP A 375 0.75 6.35 -26.48
C TRP A 375 2.24 6.62 -26.19
N HIS A 376 3.04 6.87 -27.24
CA HIS A 376 4.43 7.26 -27.09
C HIS A 376 4.52 8.73 -26.64
N ASN A 377 5.70 9.19 -26.25
CA ASN A 377 5.90 10.53 -25.72
C ASN A 377 5.38 11.64 -26.66
N ASP A 378 5.59 11.49 -27.97
CA ASP A 378 5.13 12.46 -28.97
C ASP A 378 3.59 12.56 -29.02
N ASP A 379 2.88 11.47 -28.73
CA ASP A 379 1.43 11.45 -28.66
C ASP A 379 0.92 12.18 -27.39
N LEU A 380 1.63 12.03 -26.26
CA LEU A 380 1.27 12.62 -24.97
C LEU A 380 1.88 14.01 -24.72
N GLU A 381 2.70 14.55 -25.62
CA GLU A 381 3.41 15.82 -25.41
C GLU A 381 2.43 16.96 -25.07
N GLN A 382 1.31 17.06 -25.80
CA GLN A 382 0.31 18.10 -25.56
C GLN A 382 -0.42 17.90 -24.24
N ALA A 383 -0.80 16.67 -23.89
CA ALA A 383 -1.40 16.34 -22.60
C ALA A 383 -0.45 16.70 -21.45
N THR A 384 0.83 16.35 -21.59
CA THR A 384 1.88 16.70 -20.62
C THR A 384 1.97 18.21 -20.44
N ASN A 385 1.99 18.98 -21.53
CA ASN A 385 2.07 20.43 -21.46
C ASN A 385 0.84 21.06 -20.77
N ARG A 386 -0.38 20.53 -21.00
CA ARG A 386 -1.59 20.98 -20.30
C ARG A 386 -1.54 20.68 -18.81
N VAL A 387 -1.11 19.47 -18.43
CA VAL A 387 -0.95 19.06 -17.03
C VAL A 387 0.03 19.98 -16.30
N PHE A 388 1.22 20.21 -16.86
CA PHE A 388 2.23 21.07 -16.24
C PHE A 388 1.92 22.57 -16.37
N SER A 389 0.98 22.96 -17.22
CA SER A 389 0.42 24.32 -17.19
C SER A 389 -0.57 24.51 -16.05
N ARG A 390 -1.33 23.46 -15.68
CA ARG A 390 -2.32 23.51 -14.58
C ARG A 390 -1.68 23.28 -13.22
N ILE A 391 -0.73 22.34 -13.15
CA ILE A 391 0.02 21.96 -11.96
C ILE A 391 1.52 22.09 -12.30
N PRO A 392 2.09 23.31 -12.26
CA PRO A 392 3.51 23.53 -12.63
C PRO A 392 4.48 22.83 -11.68
N GLY A 393 4.06 22.68 -10.42
CA GLY A 393 4.89 22.21 -9.33
C GLY A 393 5.87 23.26 -8.82
N THR A 394 6.53 22.96 -7.70
CA THR A 394 7.48 23.86 -7.06
C THR A 394 8.59 23.08 -6.33
N THR A 395 9.81 23.59 -6.39
CA THR A 395 10.95 23.14 -5.56
C THR A 395 11.05 23.90 -4.24
N ARG A 396 10.23 24.95 -4.06
CA ARG A 396 10.22 25.86 -2.90
C ARG A 396 8.77 26.08 -2.47
N PRO A 397 8.17 25.14 -1.72
CA PRO A 397 6.74 25.20 -1.44
C PRO A 397 6.36 26.26 -0.39
N SER A 398 7.29 26.62 0.52
CA SER A 398 7.11 27.72 1.46
C SER A 398 6.95 29.05 0.71
N GLN A 399 5.89 29.82 1.03
CA GLN A 399 5.53 31.05 0.31
C GLN A 399 6.52 32.22 0.49
N ASP A 400 7.45 32.11 1.44
CA ASP A 400 8.57 33.06 1.58
C ASP A 400 9.78 32.72 0.68
N GLY A 401 9.68 31.67 -0.14
CA GLY A 401 10.71 31.21 -1.06
C GLY A 401 11.90 30.49 -0.41
N GLN A 402 11.87 30.27 0.90
CA GLN A 402 12.96 29.59 1.62
C GLN A 402 12.75 28.07 1.65
N LEU A 403 13.87 27.34 1.74
CA LEU A 403 13.85 25.94 2.19
C LEU A 403 14.21 25.91 3.68
N TYR A 404 13.54 25.05 4.43
CA TYR A 404 13.71 24.86 5.86
C TYR A 404 14.41 23.55 6.17
N MET A 405 15.27 23.60 7.18
CA MET A 405 16.04 22.45 7.68
C MET A 405 16.82 21.72 6.56
N HIS A 406 17.40 22.49 5.64
CA HIS A 406 18.04 21.98 4.44
C HIS A 406 19.47 21.42 4.67
N GLN A 407 19.95 21.33 5.91
CA GLN A 407 21.30 20.86 6.19
C GLN A 407 21.54 19.43 5.68
N GLY A 408 20.55 18.54 5.80
CA GLY A 408 20.61 17.21 5.18
C GLY A 408 20.63 17.25 3.65
N VAL A 409 19.90 18.21 3.06
CA VAL A 409 19.94 18.45 1.61
C VAL A 409 21.36 18.82 1.17
N ASP A 410 21.98 19.75 1.88
CA ASP A 410 23.32 20.27 1.56
C ASP A 410 24.39 19.18 1.67
N VAL A 411 24.34 18.36 2.73
CA VAL A 411 25.27 17.25 2.95
C VAL A 411 25.24 16.26 1.79
N LEU A 412 24.06 15.73 1.46
CA LEU A 412 23.95 14.68 0.45
C LEU A 412 24.16 15.25 -0.97
N SER A 413 23.64 16.44 -1.26
CA SER A 413 23.88 17.13 -2.54
C SER A 413 25.37 17.44 -2.74
N GLY A 414 26.05 17.89 -1.68
CA GLY A 414 27.49 18.15 -1.70
C GLY A 414 28.31 16.87 -1.92
N ALA A 415 27.90 15.76 -1.30
CA ALA A 415 28.55 14.47 -1.49
C ALA A 415 28.39 13.93 -2.92
N LEU A 416 27.17 13.98 -3.47
CA LEU A 416 26.89 13.57 -4.86
C LEU A 416 27.65 14.45 -5.86
N ALA A 417 27.67 15.78 -5.66
CA ALA A 417 28.44 16.69 -6.50
C ALA A 417 29.95 16.40 -6.45
N ALA A 418 30.51 16.15 -5.26
CA ALA A 418 31.92 15.79 -5.09
C ALA A 418 32.27 14.45 -5.77
N ALA A 419 31.30 13.55 -5.87
CA ALA A 419 31.41 12.29 -6.59
C ALA A 419 31.23 12.41 -8.12
N GLY A 420 30.96 13.62 -8.63
CA GLY A 420 30.82 13.90 -10.06
C GLY A 420 29.40 13.69 -10.63
N TRP A 421 28.37 13.54 -9.78
CA TRP A 421 26.99 13.52 -10.24
C TRP A 421 26.58 14.91 -10.75
N GLU A 422 25.76 14.96 -11.81
CA GLU A 422 25.28 16.22 -12.38
C GLU A 422 24.13 16.79 -11.55
N LYS A 423 24.29 18.02 -11.06
CA LYS A 423 23.19 18.75 -10.41
C LYS A 423 22.22 19.31 -11.46
N ILE A 424 20.94 19.00 -11.28
CA ILE A 424 19.82 19.59 -12.02
C ILE A 424 19.03 20.46 -11.04
N ASP A 425 19.12 21.78 -11.19
CA ASP A 425 18.45 22.71 -10.27
C ASP A 425 16.92 22.56 -10.31
N GLU A 426 16.36 22.38 -11.50
CA GLU A 426 14.91 22.21 -11.74
C GLU A 426 14.66 20.91 -12.52
N PRO A 427 14.50 19.75 -11.85
CA PRO A 427 14.42 18.45 -12.51
C PRO A 427 13.34 18.32 -13.61
N ASN A 428 12.21 19.00 -13.44
CA ASN A 428 11.11 19.00 -14.43
C ASN A 428 11.43 19.78 -15.71
N SER A 429 12.47 20.62 -15.71
CA SER A 429 12.98 21.29 -16.91
C SER A 429 13.90 20.39 -17.76
N ALA A 430 14.41 19.30 -17.19
CA ALA A 430 15.30 18.34 -17.84
C ALA A 430 14.83 16.89 -17.61
N PRO A 431 13.61 16.51 -18.05
CA PRO A 431 13.04 15.20 -17.78
C PRO A 431 13.88 14.03 -18.30
N THR A 432 14.66 14.24 -19.38
CA THR A 432 15.54 13.23 -20.00
C THR A 432 16.84 12.98 -19.22
N LYS A 433 17.23 13.86 -18.31
CA LYS A 433 18.44 13.71 -17.49
C LYS A 433 18.10 12.90 -16.23
N LYS A 434 18.31 11.57 -16.33
CA LYS A 434 17.98 10.58 -15.29
C LYS A 434 19.09 9.54 -15.06
N ASN A 435 20.31 9.85 -15.51
CA ASN A 435 21.48 8.99 -15.34
C ASN A 435 22.60 9.81 -14.67
N HIS A 436 23.12 9.33 -13.54
CA HIS A 436 24.08 10.04 -12.67
C HIS A 436 23.74 11.52 -12.42
N THR A 437 22.48 11.78 -12.02
CA THR A 437 21.95 13.14 -11.81
C THR A 437 21.27 13.27 -10.45
N PHE A 438 21.27 14.46 -9.88
CA PHE A 438 20.53 14.78 -8.65
C PHE A 438 19.93 16.17 -8.71
N GLY A 439 18.86 16.42 -7.95
CA GLY A 439 18.20 17.72 -7.91
C GLY A 439 17.29 17.93 -6.71
N ALA A 440 16.70 19.11 -6.65
CA ALA A 440 15.74 19.45 -5.61
C ALA A 440 14.45 18.63 -5.76
N THR A 441 13.84 18.29 -4.63
CA THR A 441 12.51 17.68 -4.63
C THR A 441 11.48 18.64 -5.21
N THR A 442 10.68 18.18 -6.18
CA THR A 442 9.59 18.96 -6.77
C THR A 442 8.25 18.43 -6.27
N TYR A 443 7.36 19.33 -5.86
CA TYR A 443 6.05 19.00 -5.30
C TYR A 443 4.92 19.57 -6.17
N MET A 444 3.73 18.95 -6.12
CA MET A 444 2.50 19.43 -6.76
C MET A 444 1.79 20.54 -5.96
N PHE A 445 2.45 21.02 -4.91
CA PHE A 445 1.96 22.02 -3.97
C PHE A 445 1.74 23.37 -4.65
N SER A 446 0.77 24.12 -4.13
CA SER A 446 0.45 25.48 -4.57
C SER A 446 0.06 26.30 -3.35
N ASP A 447 0.55 27.54 -3.27
CA ASP A 447 0.26 28.47 -2.18
C ASP A 447 0.59 27.93 -0.77
N GLY A 448 1.59 27.03 -0.70
CA GLY A 448 2.05 26.38 0.55
C GLY A 448 1.14 25.26 1.05
N GLU A 449 0.12 24.88 0.29
CA GLU A 449 -0.80 23.77 0.56
C GLU A 449 -0.62 22.63 -0.46
N ARG A 450 -1.27 21.49 -0.22
CA ARG A 450 -1.16 20.25 -1.03
C ARG A 450 -1.34 20.40 -2.54
N GLY A 451 -2.14 21.35 -3.02
CA GLY A 451 -2.32 21.59 -4.46
C GLY A 451 -2.91 20.38 -5.23
N GLY A 452 -2.28 20.03 -6.36
CA GLY A 452 -2.66 18.86 -7.16
C GLY A 452 -4.05 18.92 -7.83
N PRO A 453 -4.62 17.76 -8.22
CA PRO A 453 -5.93 17.69 -8.91
C PRO A 453 -7.10 18.28 -8.11
N LEU A 454 -7.06 18.17 -6.78
CA LEU A 454 -8.09 18.72 -5.88
C LEU A 454 -8.16 20.24 -5.95
N ALA A 455 -7.01 20.92 -6.09
CA ALA A 455 -6.92 22.38 -6.15
C ALA A 455 -7.05 22.96 -7.57
N THR A 456 -7.10 22.11 -8.60
CA THR A 456 -7.06 22.54 -10.01
C THR A 456 -8.20 21.96 -10.83
N TYR A 457 -8.05 20.72 -11.30
CA TYR A 457 -9.02 20.01 -12.14
C TYR A 457 -10.41 19.94 -11.50
N LEU A 458 -10.50 19.57 -10.22
CA LEU A 458 -11.80 19.46 -9.55
C LEU A 458 -12.46 20.83 -9.34
N VAL A 459 -11.66 21.89 -9.17
CA VAL A 459 -12.16 23.27 -9.08
C VAL A 459 -12.82 23.71 -10.39
N SER A 460 -12.17 23.46 -11.53
CA SER A 460 -12.78 23.82 -12.82
C SER A 460 -13.96 22.93 -13.19
N ALA A 461 -13.93 21.64 -12.84
CA ALA A 461 -15.06 20.73 -13.03
C ALA A 461 -16.30 21.19 -12.25
N SER A 462 -16.13 21.46 -10.96
CA SER A 462 -17.24 21.82 -10.06
C SER A 462 -17.89 23.17 -10.36
N ALA A 463 -17.25 24.01 -11.17
CA ALA A 463 -17.82 25.26 -11.64
C ALA A 463 -18.79 25.09 -12.82
N ARG A 464 -18.92 23.89 -13.40
CA ARG A 464 -19.77 23.64 -14.58
C ARG A 464 -21.10 22.99 -14.19
N ASP A 465 -22.19 23.48 -14.78
CA ASP A 465 -23.55 22.96 -14.51
C ASP A 465 -23.76 21.50 -14.99
N ASN A 466 -22.96 21.05 -15.96
CA ASN A 466 -22.99 19.70 -16.51
C ASN A 466 -22.07 18.71 -15.77
N PHE A 467 -21.52 19.08 -14.61
CA PHE A 467 -20.73 18.22 -13.75
C PHE A 467 -21.41 18.04 -12.39
N LYS A 468 -21.39 16.81 -11.87
CA LYS A 468 -21.86 16.50 -10.52
C LYS A 468 -20.87 15.59 -9.80
N LEU A 469 -20.65 15.85 -8.52
CA LEU A 469 -19.86 15.02 -7.61
C LEU A 469 -20.77 14.40 -6.55
N LEU A 470 -20.65 13.10 -6.32
CA LEU A 470 -21.25 12.38 -5.19
C LEU A 470 -20.14 11.68 -4.40
N MET A 471 -20.10 11.88 -3.09
CA MET A 471 -19.13 11.30 -2.16
C MET A 471 -19.83 10.35 -1.18
N ASN A 472 -19.07 9.63 -0.35
CA ASN A 472 -19.58 8.60 0.57
C ASN A 472 -20.39 7.51 -0.15
N LEU A 473 -20.12 7.27 -1.42
CA LEU A 473 -20.95 6.45 -2.27
C LEU A 473 -20.13 5.31 -2.89
N ASN A 474 -20.38 4.10 -2.40
CA ASN A 474 -19.71 2.92 -2.90
C ASN A 474 -20.36 2.46 -4.21
N VAL A 475 -19.53 2.03 -5.16
CA VAL A 475 -19.97 1.37 -6.38
C VAL A 475 -19.73 -0.12 -6.23
N ARG A 476 -20.75 -0.92 -6.53
CA ARG A 476 -20.67 -2.38 -6.54
C ARG A 476 -19.99 -2.88 -7.82
N ARG A 477 -20.52 -2.48 -8.97
CA ARG A 477 -20.15 -2.98 -10.31
C ARG A 477 -20.83 -2.17 -11.42
N ALA A 478 -20.44 -2.43 -12.67
CA ALA A 478 -21.22 -2.04 -13.84
C ALA A 478 -22.38 -3.02 -14.08
N VAL A 479 -23.57 -2.49 -14.36
CA VAL A 479 -24.72 -3.27 -14.83
C VAL A 479 -24.65 -3.34 -16.35
N ARG A 480 -24.66 -4.55 -16.92
CA ARG A 480 -24.49 -4.74 -18.36
C ARG A 480 -25.33 -5.87 -18.91
N THR A 481 -25.54 -5.82 -20.23
CA THR A 481 -26.05 -6.93 -21.03
C THR A 481 -25.04 -7.19 -22.14
N ALA A 482 -24.47 -8.39 -22.19
CA ALA A 482 -23.28 -8.70 -22.96
C ALA A 482 -22.19 -7.62 -22.75
N GLY A 483 -21.68 -7.03 -23.82
CA GLY A 483 -20.64 -5.99 -23.78
C GLY A 483 -21.15 -4.56 -23.53
N HIS A 484 -22.45 -4.34 -23.34
CA HIS A 484 -23.00 -2.99 -23.22
C HIS A 484 -23.39 -2.67 -21.77
N VAL A 485 -22.74 -1.67 -21.18
CA VAL A 485 -23.06 -1.16 -19.84
C VAL A 485 -24.27 -0.24 -19.92
N THR A 486 -25.26 -0.48 -19.07
CA THR A 486 -26.49 0.33 -18.99
C THR A 486 -26.52 1.24 -17.77
N GLY A 487 -25.69 0.96 -16.76
CA GLY A 487 -25.60 1.77 -15.56
C GLY A 487 -24.55 1.29 -14.56
N ILE A 488 -24.43 2.03 -13.46
CA ILE A 488 -23.52 1.73 -12.35
C ILE A 488 -24.35 1.37 -11.10
N GLU A 489 -24.16 0.16 -10.58
CA GLU A 489 -24.85 -0.30 -9.37
C GLU A 489 -24.13 0.24 -8.13
N LEU A 490 -24.89 0.85 -7.24
CA LEU A 490 -24.42 1.43 -5.98
C LEU A 490 -24.53 0.41 -4.85
N GLU A 491 -23.58 0.45 -3.92
CA GLU A 491 -23.58 -0.36 -2.70
C GLU A 491 -23.68 0.55 -1.48
N CYS A 492 -24.46 0.13 -0.50
CA CYS A 492 -24.61 0.87 0.74
C CYS A 492 -23.82 0.18 1.85
N LEU A 493 -22.64 0.74 2.15
CA LEU A 493 -21.74 0.26 3.22
C LEU A 493 -21.65 1.23 4.41
N THR A 494 -22.26 2.41 4.29
CA THR A 494 -22.25 3.49 5.29
C THR A 494 -23.65 4.07 5.44
N GLU A 495 -23.94 4.74 6.56
CA GLU A 495 -25.26 5.37 6.80
C GLU A 495 -25.61 6.45 5.75
N ASP A 496 -24.60 7.16 5.24
CA ASP A 496 -24.73 8.15 4.16
C ASP A 496 -24.73 7.54 2.76
N GLY A 497 -24.56 6.22 2.66
CA GLY A 497 -24.52 5.48 1.41
C GLY A 497 -25.88 5.41 0.72
N SER A 498 -25.92 4.73 -0.41
CA SER A 498 -27.17 4.57 -1.16
C SER A 498 -27.22 3.30 -1.98
N LEU A 499 -28.43 2.84 -2.27
CA LEU A 499 -28.70 1.70 -3.16
C LEU A 499 -29.34 2.19 -4.45
N GLY A 500 -29.10 1.47 -5.55
CA GLY A 500 -29.74 1.74 -6.83
C GLY A 500 -28.79 1.58 -8.00
N VAL A 501 -29.25 2.00 -9.18
CA VAL A 501 -28.46 2.02 -10.40
C VAL A 501 -28.48 3.43 -10.95
N VAL A 502 -27.30 4.00 -11.20
CA VAL A 502 -27.18 5.24 -11.96
C VAL A 502 -27.20 4.88 -13.44
N PRO A 503 -28.23 5.28 -14.22
CA PRO A 503 -28.30 4.92 -15.63
C PRO A 503 -27.32 5.74 -16.48
N LEU A 504 -26.80 5.12 -17.53
CA LEU A 504 -26.08 5.82 -18.60
C LEU A 504 -27.07 6.36 -19.64
N ALA A 505 -26.75 7.51 -20.24
CA ALA A 505 -27.50 8.05 -21.36
C ALA A 505 -27.32 7.22 -22.62
N ASP A 506 -28.18 7.40 -23.61
CA ASP A 506 -28.05 6.71 -24.91
C ASP A 506 -26.72 7.06 -25.59
N GLY A 507 -25.82 6.07 -25.69
CA GLY A 507 -24.47 6.28 -26.21
C GLY A 507 -23.48 6.84 -25.19
N GLY A 508 -23.87 6.91 -23.91
CA GLY A 508 -22.97 7.22 -22.81
C GLY A 508 -22.10 6.04 -22.38
N GLY A 509 -21.16 6.28 -21.48
CA GLY A 509 -20.18 5.29 -21.03
C GLY A 509 -19.84 5.37 -19.54
N ALA A 510 -19.30 4.27 -19.03
CA ALA A 510 -18.77 4.16 -17.67
C ALA A 510 -17.24 4.22 -17.71
N ILE A 511 -16.65 4.90 -16.73
CA ILE A 511 -15.19 5.00 -16.59
C ILE A 511 -14.80 4.59 -15.18
N PHE A 512 -14.06 3.50 -15.06
CA PHE A 512 -13.46 3.09 -13.79
C PHE A 512 -12.12 3.81 -13.60
N SER A 513 -12.05 4.58 -12.52
CA SER A 513 -10.89 5.35 -12.07
C SER A 513 -10.66 5.14 -10.56
N ALA A 514 -11.01 3.94 -10.08
CA ALA A 514 -10.96 3.54 -8.67
C ALA A 514 -9.58 3.03 -8.24
N GLY A 515 -8.56 3.21 -9.10
CA GLY A 515 -7.17 2.82 -8.85
C GLY A 515 -6.89 1.36 -9.19
N THR A 516 -5.62 0.98 -9.13
CA THR A 516 -5.12 -0.35 -9.52
C THR A 516 -5.91 -1.50 -8.93
N PHE A 517 -6.22 -1.45 -7.64
CA PHE A 517 -7.02 -2.49 -6.97
C PHE A 517 -8.52 -2.28 -7.15
N GLY A 518 -9.00 -1.04 -6.97
CA GLY A 518 -10.43 -0.73 -7.04
C GLY A 518 -11.03 -0.98 -8.42
N SER A 519 -10.38 -0.53 -9.49
CA SER A 519 -10.87 -0.74 -10.86
C SER A 519 -10.82 -2.21 -11.26
N ALA A 520 -9.80 -2.96 -10.83
CA ALA A 520 -9.76 -4.41 -11.02
C ALA A 520 -10.91 -5.10 -10.29
N LYS A 521 -11.16 -4.77 -9.02
CA LYS A 521 -12.31 -5.27 -8.25
C LYS A 521 -13.64 -4.98 -8.93
N LEU A 522 -13.84 -3.76 -9.45
CA LEU A 522 -15.06 -3.39 -10.17
C LEU A 522 -15.25 -4.20 -11.45
N LEU A 523 -14.18 -4.47 -12.21
CA LEU A 523 -14.23 -5.35 -13.38
C LEU A 523 -14.62 -6.78 -13.00
N LEU A 524 -13.97 -7.35 -11.98
CA LEU A 524 -14.25 -8.70 -11.48
C LEU A 524 -15.72 -8.83 -11.03
N ARG A 525 -16.21 -7.87 -10.23
CA ARG A 525 -17.62 -7.81 -9.80
C ARG A 525 -18.60 -7.53 -10.94
N SER A 526 -18.11 -7.11 -12.11
CA SER A 526 -18.89 -6.95 -13.34
C SER A 526 -18.82 -8.18 -14.27
N GLY A 527 -18.22 -9.29 -13.84
CA GLY A 527 -18.04 -10.48 -14.66
C GLY A 527 -17.02 -10.32 -15.78
N ILE A 528 -15.99 -9.48 -15.55
CA ILE A 528 -14.91 -9.21 -16.50
C ILE A 528 -13.58 -9.52 -15.80
N GLY A 529 -12.88 -10.56 -16.25
CA GLY A 529 -11.64 -11.01 -15.64
C GLY A 529 -11.40 -12.50 -15.78
N PRO A 530 -10.33 -13.03 -15.16
CA PRO A 530 -9.98 -14.44 -15.26
C PRO A 530 -11.04 -15.33 -14.61
N ALA A 531 -11.32 -16.49 -15.22
CA ALA A 531 -12.36 -17.41 -14.75
C ALA A 531 -12.23 -17.78 -13.26
N ASP A 532 -11.01 -18.04 -12.76
CA ASP A 532 -10.76 -18.37 -11.36
C ASP A 532 -11.19 -17.26 -10.40
N GLN A 533 -11.09 -16.00 -10.82
CA GLN A 533 -11.49 -14.84 -10.02
C GLN A 533 -13.00 -14.57 -10.13
N LEU A 534 -13.59 -14.79 -11.31
CA LEU A 534 -15.04 -14.65 -11.50
C LEU A 534 -15.81 -15.73 -10.74
N GLU A 535 -15.27 -16.94 -10.62
CA GLU A 535 -15.80 -18.02 -9.79
C GLU A 535 -15.83 -17.63 -8.30
N VAL A 536 -14.81 -16.96 -7.79
CA VAL A 536 -14.79 -16.43 -6.40
C VAL A 536 -15.94 -15.43 -6.19
N VAL A 537 -16.15 -14.51 -7.13
CA VAL A 537 -17.27 -13.56 -7.06
C VAL A 537 -18.62 -14.28 -7.14
N ALA A 538 -18.76 -15.24 -8.06
CA ALA A 538 -19.98 -16.01 -8.23
C ALA A 538 -20.34 -16.85 -6.99
N ALA A 539 -19.33 -17.34 -6.26
CA ALA A 539 -19.49 -18.09 -5.01
C ALA A 539 -19.67 -17.20 -3.76
N SER A 540 -19.41 -15.88 -3.87
CA SER A 540 -19.45 -14.97 -2.74
C SER A 540 -20.86 -14.78 -2.17
N LYS A 541 -20.95 -14.54 -0.86
CA LYS A 541 -22.22 -14.24 -0.18
C LYS A 541 -22.82 -12.90 -0.62
N SER A 542 -21.98 -11.91 -0.92
CA SER A 542 -22.42 -10.55 -1.23
C SER A 542 -23.00 -10.44 -2.65
N ASP A 543 -22.35 -11.09 -3.63
CA ASP A 543 -22.64 -10.85 -5.04
C ASP A 543 -23.24 -12.07 -5.74
N GLY A 544 -22.92 -13.29 -5.30
CA GLY A 544 -23.21 -14.51 -6.05
C GLY A 544 -24.66 -14.68 -6.49
N SER A 545 -25.62 -14.36 -5.61
CA SER A 545 -27.06 -14.50 -5.91
C SER A 545 -27.57 -13.61 -7.06
N ASN A 546 -26.89 -12.49 -7.33
CA ASN A 546 -27.23 -11.54 -8.38
C ASN A 546 -26.06 -11.32 -9.34
N PHE A 547 -25.06 -12.21 -9.36
CA PHE A 547 -23.92 -12.10 -10.26
C PHE A 547 -24.35 -12.34 -11.70
N ILE A 548 -23.63 -11.74 -12.65
CA ILE A 548 -23.95 -11.90 -14.06
C ILE A 548 -23.73 -13.37 -14.47
N ALA A 549 -24.60 -13.89 -15.35
CA ALA A 549 -24.54 -15.28 -15.78
C ALA A 549 -23.17 -15.61 -16.40
N GLU A 550 -22.67 -16.81 -16.12
CA GLU A 550 -21.38 -17.32 -16.63
C GLU A 550 -21.27 -17.20 -18.16
N SER A 551 -22.37 -17.39 -18.88
CA SER A 551 -22.44 -17.24 -20.34
C SER A 551 -22.16 -15.82 -20.85
N GLU A 552 -22.17 -14.82 -19.97
CA GLU A 552 -21.88 -13.41 -20.28
C GLU A 552 -20.55 -12.93 -19.69
N TRP A 553 -19.76 -13.82 -19.08
CA TRP A 553 -18.41 -13.47 -18.60
C TRP A 553 -17.50 -13.07 -19.76
N ILE A 554 -16.63 -12.11 -19.50
CA ILE A 554 -15.62 -11.63 -20.44
C ILE A 554 -14.26 -12.00 -19.85
N ASP A 555 -13.60 -12.99 -20.44
CA ASP A 555 -12.30 -13.46 -19.97
C ASP A 555 -11.19 -12.49 -20.43
N LEU A 556 -10.63 -11.77 -19.47
CA LEU A 556 -9.54 -10.83 -19.64
C LEU A 556 -8.55 -10.98 -18.49
N PRO A 557 -7.26 -10.65 -18.68
CA PRO A 557 -6.22 -10.86 -17.67
C PRO A 557 -6.24 -9.83 -16.52
N VAL A 558 -7.42 -9.42 -16.05
CA VAL A 558 -7.59 -8.48 -14.93
C VAL A 558 -6.86 -9.00 -13.68
N GLY A 559 -6.11 -8.11 -13.03
CA GLY A 559 -5.28 -8.43 -11.86
C GLY A 559 -3.89 -8.97 -12.21
N SER A 560 -3.66 -9.41 -13.45
CA SER A 560 -2.32 -9.79 -13.93
C SER A 560 -1.46 -8.54 -14.18
N ASN A 561 -0.15 -8.73 -14.43
CA ASN A 561 0.79 -7.63 -14.69
C ASN A 561 0.88 -6.60 -13.54
N LEU A 562 0.47 -6.98 -12.32
CA LEU A 562 0.64 -6.11 -11.15
C LEU A 562 2.12 -5.73 -11.02
N ILE A 563 2.38 -4.45 -10.81
CA ILE A 563 3.73 -3.92 -10.69
C ILE A 563 3.77 -2.78 -9.69
N ASP A 564 4.91 -2.62 -9.03
CA ASP A 564 5.25 -1.50 -8.15
C ASP A 564 6.76 -1.26 -8.27
N HIS A 565 7.24 -0.07 -7.89
CA HIS A 565 8.68 0.13 -7.72
C HIS A 565 9.19 -0.83 -6.65
N THR A 566 10.35 -1.46 -6.88
CA THR A 566 10.99 -2.23 -5.81
C THR A 566 11.80 -1.28 -4.93
N ASN A 567 11.37 -1.07 -3.69
CA ASN A 567 12.08 -0.25 -2.72
C ASN A 567 13.20 -1.01 -2.01
N THR A 568 14.36 -0.38 -1.85
CA THR A 568 15.43 -0.79 -0.94
C THR A 568 15.92 0.43 -0.15
N ASP A 569 15.71 0.43 1.17
CA ASP A 569 16.13 1.55 2.01
C ASP A 569 17.60 1.47 2.37
N LEU A 570 18.32 2.58 2.23
CA LEU A 570 19.72 2.72 2.63
C LEU A 570 19.83 3.85 3.64
N TYR A 571 20.82 3.82 4.53
CA TYR A 571 20.89 4.79 5.62
C TYR A 571 22.29 5.40 5.69
N ILE A 572 22.34 6.73 5.83
CA ILE A 572 23.56 7.47 6.11
C ILE A 572 23.40 8.28 7.40
N THR A 573 24.52 8.55 8.07
CA THR A 573 24.59 9.51 9.16
C THR A 573 25.65 10.56 8.90
N HIS A 574 25.39 11.80 9.34
CA HIS A 574 26.33 12.91 9.26
C HIS A 574 25.96 13.96 10.31
N PRO A 575 26.92 14.52 11.08
CA PRO A 575 26.64 15.40 12.23
C PRO A 575 25.81 16.65 11.90
N ASP A 576 25.87 17.15 10.67
CA ASP A 576 25.11 18.33 10.25
C ASP A 576 23.65 18.03 9.86
N ILE A 577 23.23 16.75 9.79
CA ILE A 577 21.83 16.40 9.52
C ILE A 577 20.97 16.78 10.73
N VAL A 578 19.90 17.55 10.46
CA VAL A 578 18.96 18.06 11.46
C VAL A 578 17.60 17.41 11.27
N PHE A 579 17.18 16.62 12.26
CA PHE A 579 15.86 16.01 12.32
C PHE A 579 14.78 16.99 12.79
N TYR A 580 13.58 16.84 12.24
CA TYR A 580 12.35 17.50 12.68
C TYR A 580 11.27 16.44 12.89
N ASP A 581 10.63 16.47 14.05
CA ASP A 581 9.56 15.52 14.37
C ASP A 581 8.21 16.00 13.81
N PHE A 582 7.86 15.49 12.63
CA PHE A 582 6.57 15.78 12.00
C PHE A 582 5.40 15.03 12.66
N TYR A 583 5.66 13.94 13.39
CA TYR A 583 4.61 13.25 14.15
C TYR A 583 4.23 14.07 15.38
N GLN A 584 5.21 14.60 16.12
CA GLN A 584 4.94 15.52 17.22
C GLN A 584 4.20 16.79 16.75
N ALA A 585 4.44 17.24 15.50
CA ALA A 585 3.73 18.39 14.93
C ALA A 585 2.22 18.19 14.73
N TRP A 586 1.72 16.95 14.86
CA TRP A 586 0.28 16.68 14.91
C TRP A 586 -0.34 17.24 16.19
N ASP A 587 0.14 16.82 17.37
CA ASP A 587 -0.44 17.18 18.66
C ASP A 587 0.15 18.49 19.23
N GLU A 588 1.48 18.62 19.18
CA GLU A 588 2.24 19.68 19.82
C GLU A 588 3.26 20.31 18.84
N PRO A 589 2.80 20.99 17.77
CA PRO A 589 3.70 21.64 16.83
C PRO A 589 4.51 22.75 17.51
N ASN A 590 5.76 22.92 17.05
CA ASN A 590 6.57 24.07 17.44
C ASN A 590 5.76 25.36 17.20
N PRO A 591 5.57 26.23 18.24
CA PRO A 591 4.72 27.41 18.11
C PRO A 591 5.13 28.37 16.98
N ASP A 592 6.44 28.52 16.73
CA ASP A 592 6.94 29.41 15.69
C ASP A 592 6.65 28.85 14.29
N ASP A 593 6.87 27.54 14.08
CA ASP A 593 6.57 26.87 12.81
C ASP A 593 5.07 26.83 12.53
N LYS A 594 4.25 26.57 13.56
CA LYS A 594 2.80 26.62 13.49
C LYS A 594 2.32 28.00 13.06
N ASN A 595 2.72 29.05 13.78
CA ASN A 595 2.28 30.41 13.50
C ASN A 595 2.76 30.86 12.12
N LYS A 596 3.99 30.53 11.72
CA LYS A 596 4.52 30.85 10.39
C LYS A 596 3.71 30.21 9.26
N TYR A 597 3.25 28.98 9.45
CA TYR A 597 2.41 28.29 8.48
C TYR A 597 0.99 28.88 8.43
N LEU A 598 0.38 29.13 9.60
CA LEU A 598 -0.98 29.68 9.69
C LEU A 598 -1.05 31.12 9.14
N ASP A 599 -0.08 31.96 9.47
CA ASP A 599 -0.07 33.38 9.12
C ASP A 599 0.40 33.65 7.69
N GLY A 600 1.25 32.78 7.13
CA GLY A 600 1.95 33.08 5.87
C GLY A 600 2.19 31.90 4.95
N ARG A 601 1.66 30.70 5.23
CA ARG A 601 1.90 29.47 4.45
C ARG A 601 3.40 29.24 4.19
N ALA A 602 4.19 29.47 5.22
CA ALA A 602 5.63 29.39 5.17
C ALA A 602 6.19 28.52 6.31
N GLY A 603 7.46 28.13 6.20
CA GLY A 603 8.13 27.28 7.19
C GLY A 603 8.15 25.80 6.82
N ILE A 604 8.66 24.99 7.74
CA ILE A 604 8.87 23.56 7.55
C ILE A 604 7.56 22.78 7.30
N LEU A 605 6.43 23.27 7.83
CA LEU A 605 5.12 22.65 7.64
C LEU A 605 4.54 22.85 6.21
N ALA A 606 5.12 23.75 5.41
CA ALA A 606 4.82 23.87 3.98
C ALA A 606 5.63 22.88 3.11
N GLN A 607 6.58 22.14 3.70
CA GLN A 607 7.29 21.03 3.05
C GLN A 607 6.65 19.70 3.45
N ALA A 608 6.77 18.68 2.60
CA ALA A 608 6.27 17.36 2.93
C ALA A 608 7.02 16.77 4.13
N ALA A 609 6.30 15.97 4.91
CA ALA A 609 6.88 15.13 5.96
C ALA A 609 7.27 13.74 5.43
N PRO A 610 8.34 13.11 5.98
CA PRO A 610 9.42 13.80 6.71
C PRO A 610 10.21 14.70 5.75
N ASN A 611 11.19 15.47 6.24
CA ASN A 611 11.87 16.44 5.38
C ASN A 611 12.62 15.73 4.23
N ILE A 612 12.08 15.84 3.01
CA ILE A 612 12.58 15.14 1.83
C ILE A 612 13.77 15.91 1.26
N GLY A 613 14.92 15.23 1.22
CA GLY A 613 16.21 15.71 0.75
C GLY A 613 16.30 15.81 -0.78
N PRO A 614 17.51 15.64 -1.36
CA PRO A 614 17.65 15.56 -2.82
C PRO A 614 17.03 14.27 -3.36
N VAL A 615 16.56 14.35 -4.60
CA VAL A 615 16.19 13.18 -5.40
C VAL A 615 17.25 12.99 -6.47
N PHE A 616 17.64 11.76 -6.72
CA PHE A 616 18.70 11.44 -7.66
C PHE A 616 18.40 10.18 -8.45
N TRP A 617 19.00 10.05 -9.63
CA TRP A 617 18.67 9.02 -10.60
C TRP A 617 19.91 8.43 -11.24
N ASP A 618 19.83 7.14 -11.52
CA ASP A 618 20.87 6.36 -12.20
C ASP A 618 20.24 5.39 -13.21
N GLU A 619 20.96 5.03 -14.26
CA GLU A 619 20.54 4.01 -15.24
C GLU A 619 21.57 2.88 -15.26
N ILE A 620 21.12 1.63 -15.04
CA ILE A 620 21.98 0.45 -15.03
C ILE A 620 21.62 -0.45 -16.21
N GLU A 621 22.56 -0.68 -17.12
CA GLU A 621 22.40 -1.69 -18.18
C GLU A 621 22.70 -3.08 -17.61
N GLY A 622 21.69 -3.95 -17.60
CA GLY A 622 21.81 -5.34 -17.13
C GLY A 622 22.58 -6.22 -18.11
N ALA A 623 22.98 -7.42 -17.66
CA ALA A 623 23.64 -8.40 -18.51
C ALA A 623 22.72 -8.93 -19.64
N ASP A 624 21.40 -8.79 -19.45
CA ASP A 624 20.34 -9.04 -20.42
C ASP A 624 20.19 -7.94 -21.48
N GLY A 625 20.96 -6.85 -21.39
CA GLY A 625 20.88 -5.69 -22.28
C GLY A 625 19.70 -4.76 -22.00
N VAL A 626 18.98 -4.96 -20.88
CA VAL A 626 17.87 -4.09 -20.47
C VAL A 626 18.40 -2.99 -19.55
N VAL A 627 18.12 -1.74 -19.90
CA VAL A 627 18.44 -0.59 -19.05
C VAL A 627 17.37 -0.42 -17.98
N ARG A 628 17.77 -0.59 -16.72
CA ARG A 628 16.94 -0.43 -15.54
C ARG A 628 17.16 0.94 -14.92
N GLN A 629 16.07 1.68 -14.74
CA GLN A 629 16.07 2.99 -14.12
C GLN A 629 16.04 2.85 -12.59
N LEU A 630 16.89 3.61 -11.92
CA LEU A 630 16.86 3.81 -10.48
C LEU A 630 16.48 5.25 -10.16
N GLN A 631 15.56 5.44 -9.22
CA GLN A 631 15.35 6.70 -8.51
C GLN A 631 15.73 6.51 -7.05
N TYR A 632 16.33 7.51 -6.44
CA TYR A 632 16.58 7.55 -5.02
C TYR A 632 15.90 8.77 -4.42
N THR A 633 15.16 8.55 -3.33
CA THR A 633 14.50 9.63 -2.59
C THR A 633 15.11 9.69 -1.20
N ALA A 634 15.86 10.74 -0.92
CA ALA A 634 16.45 10.94 0.40
C ALA A 634 15.47 11.63 1.34
N ARG A 635 15.46 11.27 2.62
CA ARG A 635 14.64 11.92 3.65
C ARG A 635 15.31 11.88 5.02
N VAL A 636 15.11 12.91 5.83
CA VAL A 636 15.66 12.98 7.19
C VAL A 636 14.73 12.24 8.17
N GLU A 637 15.04 10.98 8.41
CA GLU A 637 14.31 10.03 9.26
C GLU A 637 15.24 8.83 9.55
N GLY A 638 14.80 7.86 10.34
CA GLY A 638 15.49 6.57 10.50
C GLY A 638 16.40 6.46 11.73
N SER A 639 16.12 7.24 12.76
CA SER A 639 16.88 7.20 14.01
C SER A 639 16.81 5.84 14.69
N GLU A 640 15.70 5.12 14.57
CA GLU A 640 15.54 3.77 15.13
C GLU A 640 16.53 2.75 14.53
N GLN A 641 16.80 2.84 13.22
CA GLN A 641 17.68 1.90 12.51
C GLN A 641 19.16 2.18 12.75
N THR A 642 19.50 3.40 13.19
CA THR A 642 20.89 3.87 13.29
C THR A 642 21.30 4.29 14.70
N GLY A 643 20.35 4.45 15.62
CA GLY A 643 20.56 5.01 16.96
C GLY A 643 20.93 6.51 16.95
N SER A 644 20.63 7.24 15.87
CA SER A 644 21.08 8.62 15.67
C SER A 644 19.99 9.52 15.08
N ASN A 645 19.80 10.71 15.64
CA ASN A 645 18.90 11.73 15.06
C ASN A 645 19.53 12.49 13.89
N SER A 646 20.79 12.18 13.55
CA SER A 646 21.52 12.76 12.42
C SER A 646 21.54 11.80 11.24
N THR A 647 20.38 11.22 10.93
CA THR A 647 20.22 10.15 9.95
C THR A 647 19.39 10.59 8.76
N MET A 648 19.77 10.12 7.58
CA MET A 648 18.94 10.18 6.39
C MET A 648 18.76 8.79 5.78
N ILE A 649 17.52 8.48 5.43
CA ILE A 649 17.17 7.33 4.60
C ILE A 649 17.29 7.74 3.14
N MET A 650 17.88 6.89 2.30
CA MET A 650 17.92 6.99 0.85
C MET A 650 17.19 5.77 0.29
N SER A 651 15.90 5.92 -0.02
CA SER A 651 15.11 4.84 -0.63
C SER A 651 15.44 4.71 -2.10
N GLN A 652 16.03 3.58 -2.49
CA GLN A 652 16.25 3.22 -3.88
C GLN A 652 15.00 2.54 -4.44
N TYR A 653 14.43 3.12 -5.49
CA TYR A 653 13.32 2.58 -6.27
C TYR A 653 13.83 2.05 -7.61
N LEU A 654 13.70 0.74 -7.84
CA LEU A 654 13.87 0.13 -9.15
C LEU A 654 12.59 0.34 -9.98
N GLY A 655 12.72 1.08 -11.09
CA GLY A 655 11.61 1.53 -11.93
C GLY A 655 11.61 0.95 -13.35
N ARG A 656 11.40 1.81 -14.36
CA ARG A 656 11.35 1.44 -15.78
C ARG A 656 12.49 0.49 -16.18
N GLY A 657 12.15 -0.56 -16.92
CA GLY A 657 13.05 -1.65 -17.32
C GLY A 657 12.97 -2.88 -16.43
N VAL A 658 12.29 -2.80 -15.28
CA VAL A 658 12.02 -3.97 -14.42
C VAL A 658 11.13 -4.99 -15.16
N THR A 659 11.52 -6.26 -15.12
CA THR A 659 10.85 -7.36 -15.84
C THR A 659 9.91 -8.16 -14.95
N SER A 660 10.18 -8.20 -13.64
CA SER A 660 9.33 -8.87 -12.66
C SER A 660 7.89 -8.33 -12.67
N ARG A 661 6.91 -9.23 -12.53
CA ARG A 661 5.47 -8.94 -12.44
C ARG A 661 4.82 -9.81 -11.37
N GLY A 662 3.78 -9.25 -10.74
CA GLY A 662 2.94 -9.91 -9.76
C GLY A 662 1.53 -10.18 -10.27
N ARG A 663 0.66 -10.55 -9.34
CA ARG A 663 -0.77 -10.79 -9.57
C ARG A 663 -1.57 -10.30 -8.36
N MET A 664 -2.66 -9.60 -8.63
CA MET A 664 -3.71 -9.29 -7.69
C MET A 664 -4.85 -10.29 -7.86
N THR A 665 -5.44 -10.73 -6.75
CA THR A 665 -6.66 -11.57 -6.73
C THR A 665 -7.69 -11.00 -5.76
N ILE A 666 -8.94 -11.41 -5.89
CA ILE A 666 -10.03 -11.05 -4.99
C ILE A 666 -10.40 -12.24 -4.10
N ASP A 667 -10.76 -11.99 -2.84
CA ASP A 667 -11.29 -13.02 -1.94
C ASP A 667 -12.83 -13.02 -1.90
N SER A 668 -13.43 -13.96 -1.15
CA SER A 668 -14.89 -14.07 -1.02
C SER A 668 -15.55 -12.92 -0.24
N ALA A 669 -14.78 -12.09 0.47
CA ALA A 669 -15.23 -10.85 1.10
C ALA A 669 -15.13 -9.65 0.15
N MET A 670 -14.77 -9.89 -1.12
CA MET A 670 -14.52 -8.88 -2.14
C MET A 670 -13.34 -7.95 -1.79
N THR A 671 -12.39 -8.41 -0.98
CA THR A 671 -11.13 -7.70 -0.74
C THR A 671 -10.08 -8.12 -1.76
N THR A 672 -9.31 -7.14 -2.24
CA THR A 672 -8.18 -7.39 -3.14
C THR A 672 -6.89 -7.67 -2.38
N HIS A 673 -6.14 -8.67 -2.83
CA HIS A 673 -4.88 -9.12 -2.23
C HIS A 673 -3.75 -9.19 -3.25
N VAL A 674 -2.53 -8.91 -2.81
CA VAL A 674 -1.31 -9.19 -3.59
C VAL A 674 -0.87 -10.62 -3.32
N THR A 675 -1.35 -11.56 -4.14
CA THR A 675 -1.03 -13.00 -3.98
C THR A 675 0.25 -13.42 -4.70
N THR A 676 0.70 -12.66 -5.70
CA THR A 676 2.07 -12.77 -6.22
C THR A 676 2.72 -11.40 -6.16
N HIS A 677 3.79 -11.27 -5.38
CA HIS A 677 4.54 -10.01 -5.29
C HIS A 677 5.29 -9.73 -6.61
N PRO A 678 5.41 -8.45 -7.02
CA PRO A 678 6.08 -8.08 -8.28
C PRO A 678 7.60 -7.90 -8.15
N TYR A 679 8.18 -8.13 -6.97
CA TYR A 679 9.57 -7.76 -6.67
C TYR A 679 10.57 -8.89 -6.95
N LEU A 680 11.69 -8.54 -7.58
CA LEU A 680 12.94 -9.33 -7.62
C LEU A 680 12.78 -10.81 -8.04
N ARG A 681 11.91 -11.07 -9.01
CA ARG A 681 11.71 -12.42 -9.58
C ARG A 681 12.71 -12.72 -10.71
N ASP A 682 13.31 -11.68 -11.30
CA ASP A 682 14.38 -11.75 -12.28
C ASP A 682 15.73 -11.44 -11.61
N GLU A 683 16.75 -12.27 -11.87
CA GLU A 683 18.10 -12.09 -11.34
C GLU A 683 18.76 -10.78 -11.81
N ASN A 684 18.38 -10.25 -12.97
CA ASN A 684 18.90 -8.99 -13.50
C ASN A 684 18.26 -7.78 -12.81
N ASP A 685 17.02 -7.90 -12.31
CA ASP A 685 16.40 -6.90 -11.44
C ASP A 685 17.17 -6.81 -10.11
N VAL A 686 17.53 -7.97 -9.54
CA VAL A 686 18.38 -8.06 -8.33
C VAL A 686 19.76 -7.44 -8.58
N ALA A 687 20.39 -7.77 -9.71
CA ALA A 687 21.70 -7.25 -10.08
C ALA A 687 21.71 -5.72 -10.21
N ALA A 688 20.66 -5.11 -10.76
CA ALA A 688 20.55 -3.66 -10.87
C ALA A 688 20.42 -2.96 -9.51
N VAL A 689 19.63 -3.54 -8.58
CA VAL A 689 19.54 -3.05 -7.19
C VAL A 689 20.91 -3.04 -6.53
N ILE A 690 21.62 -4.18 -6.59
CA ILE A 690 22.97 -4.35 -6.02
C ILE A 690 23.94 -3.35 -6.64
N GLN A 691 23.95 -3.22 -7.97
CA GLN A 691 24.86 -2.31 -8.67
C GLN A 691 24.59 -0.85 -8.29
N GLY A 692 23.33 -0.44 -8.18
CA GLY A 692 22.96 0.90 -7.74
C GLY A 692 23.46 1.22 -6.33
N ILE A 693 23.32 0.28 -5.39
CA ILE A 693 23.83 0.45 -4.02
C ILE A 693 25.36 0.54 -4.03
N ASN A 694 26.04 -0.31 -4.82
CA ASN A 694 27.50 -0.27 -4.96
C ASN A 694 27.98 1.07 -5.55
N ASN A 695 27.29 1.60 -6.57
CA ASN A 695 27.56 2.92 -7.13
C ASN A 695 27.45 4.01 -6.07
N LEU A 696 26.38 3.98 -5.27
CA LEU A 696 26.15 4.98 -4.22
C LEU A 696 27.16 4.89 -3.07
N ARG A 697 27.50 3.68 -2.60
CA ARG A 697 28.57 3.47 -1.61
C ARG A 697 29.90 4.03 -2.10
N SER A 698 30.21 3.83 -3.38
CA SER A 698 31.42 4.38 -4.01
C SER A 698 31.36 5.90 -4.09
N ALA A 699 30.24 6.47 -4.51
CA ALA A 699 30.05 7.92 -4.65
C ALA A 699 30.19 8.65 -3.31
N LEU A 700 29.59 8.12 -2.24
CA LEU A 700 29.62 8.77 -0.93
C LEU A 700 30.90 8.48 -0.13
N LYS A 701 31.78 7.61 -0.64
CA LYS A 701 33.00 7.20 0.06
C LYS A 701 33.97 8.37 0.20
N GLY A 702 34.37 8.64 1.44
CA GLY A 702 35.39 9.64 1.75
C GLY A 702 34.87 11.08 1.82
N TYR A 703 33.55 11.29 1.69
CA TYR A 703 32.95 12.55 2.11
C TYR A 703 33.09 12.71 3.62
N ALA A 704 33.60 13.86 4.06
CA ALA A 704 34.02 14.06 5.46
C ALA A 704 32.85 13.81 6.43
N ASN A 705 33.10 13.02 7.49
CA ASN A 705 32.14 12.68 8.56
C ASN A 705 30.84 11.99 8.12
N LEU A 706 30.69 11.63 6.84
CA LEU A 706 29.54 10.86 6.35
C LEU A 706 29.81 9.37 6.56
N THR A 707 28.87 8.71 7.23
CA THR A 707 28.89 7.26 7.43
C THR A 707 27.76 6.63 6.64
N PHE A 708 28.08 5.63 5.81
CA PHE A 708 27.08 4.71 5.25
C PHE A 708 26.75 3.68 6.33
N ALA A 709 25.60 3.86 7.00
CA ALA A 709 25.24 3.10 8.18
C ALA A 709 24.57 1.76 7.84
N VAL A 710 23.68 1.74 6.83
CA VAL A 710 22.98 0.53 6.39
C VAL A 710 22.97 0.45 4.86
N PRO A 711 23.52 -0.61 4.26
CA PRO A 711 24.25 -1.70 4.92
C PRO A 711 25.53 -1.22 5.62
N ALA A 712 25.86 -1.88 6.73
CA ALA A 712 27.08 -1.61 7.48
C ALA A 712 28.34 -1.91 6.64
N ASN A 713 29.46 -1.25 6.97
CA ASN A 713 30.70 -1.38 6.21
C ASN A 713 31.30 -2.80 6.18
N ASN A 714 30.96 -3.65 7.15
CA ASN A 714 31.38 -5.05 7.21
C ASN A 714 30.44 -6.01 6.45
N MET A 715 29.33 -5.51 5.89
CA MET A 715 28.37 -6.27 5.11
C MET A 715 28.53 -5.95 3.61
N THR A 716 28.61 -7.00 2.79
CA THR A 716 28.60 -6.84 1.33
C THR A 716 27.20 -6.46 0.87
N THR A 717 27.10 -5.75 -0.26
CA THR A 717 25.82 -5.32 -0.80
C THR A 717 24.96 -6.51 -1.23
N GLU A 718 25.58 -7.56 -1.76
CA GLU A 718 24.92 -8.80 -2.14
C GLU A 718 24.29 -9.50 -0.92
N ALA A 719 25.03 -9.58 0.19
CA ALA A 719 24.51 -10.15 1.43
C ALA A 719 23.36 -9.29 1.97
N TYR A 720 23.49 -7.96 1.94
CA TYR A 720 22.43 -7.06 2.38
C TYR A 720 21.13 -7.24 1.59
N VAL A 721 21.21 -7.28 0.26
CA VAL A 721 20.04 -7.45 -0.60
C VAL A 721 19.45 -8.86 -0.46
N SER A 722 20.29 -9.89 -0.33
CA SER A 722 19.84 -11.27 -0.12
C SER A 722 19.13 -11.45 1.23
N ASP A 723 19.60 -10.77 2.28
CA ASP A 723 18.98 -10.84 3.61
C ASP A 723 17.71 -9.96 3.70
N TYR A 724 17.50 -9.04 2.74
CA TYR A 724 16.34 -8.16 2.71
C TYR A 724 15.09 -8.94 2.27
N ILE A 725 14.12 -9.10 3.17
CA ILE A 725 12.86 -9.80 2.89
C ILE A 725 12.18 -9.21 1.65
N VAL A 726 11.79 -10.08 0.70
CA VAL A 726 11.12 -9.69 -0.53
C VAL A 726 9.62 -9.88 -0.39
N SER A 727 8.93 -8.89 0.17
CA SER A 727 7.46 -8.88 0.29
C SER A 727 6.90 -7.46 0.10
N PRO A 728 5.59 -7.30 -0.16
CA PRO A 728 4.96 -5.98 -0.18
C PRO A 728 5.21 -5.17 1.09
N ALA A 729 5.22 -5.80 2.27
CA ALA A 729 5.41 -5.08 3.52
C ALA A 729 6.76 -4.37 3.64
N THR A 730 7.82 -4.93 3.06
CA THR A 730 9.19 -4.42 3.19
C THR A 730 9.71 -3.73 1.92
N ARG A 731 9.12 -4.03 0.75
CA ARG A 731 9.60 -3.57 -0.56
C ARG A 731 8.63 -2.66 -1.32
N ARG A 732 7.37 -2.51 -0.87
CA ARG A 732 6.41 -1.65 -1.59
C ARG A 732 6.84 -0.19 -1.58
N ALA A 733 6.60 0.49 -2.70
CA ALA A 733 6.67 1.94 -2.81
C ALA A 733 5.27 2.58 -2.79
N ASN A 734 4.20 1.77 -2.82
CA ASN A 734 2.82 2.22 -2.95
C ASN A 734 2.54 2.87 -4.32
N HIS A 735 3.28 2.48 -5.35
CA HIS A 735 3.09 2.89 -6.73
C HIS A 735 2.49 1.75 -7.57
N TRP A 736 1.52 1.04 -7.00
CA TRP A 736 0.85 -0.11 -7.62
C TRP A 736 0.19 0.26 -8.95
N MET A 737 0.47 -0.51 -10.01
CA MET A 737 0.04 -0.27 -11.39
C MET A 737 -0.25 -1.59 -12.14
N GLY A 738 -0.86 -1.49 -13.32
CA GLY A 738 -0.81 -2.53 -14.36
C GLY A 738 -1.87 -3.65 -14.36
N THR A 739 -2.77 -3.69 -13.39
CA THR A 739 -3.82 -4.74 -13.26
C THR A 739 -4.87 -4.75 -14.35
N ALA A 740 -5.03 -3.67 -15.10
CA ALA A 740 -5.91 -3.57 -16.28
C ALA A 740 -5.11 -3.04 -17.47
N LYS A 741 -3.98 -3.69 -17.76
CA LYS A 741 -2.97 -3.31 -18.75
C LYS A 741 -3.58 -2.83 -20.08
N LEU A 742 -3.10 -1.69 -20.56
CA LEU A 742 -3.36 -1.18 -21.91
C LEU A 742 -2.46 -1.88 -22.93
N GLY A 743 -3.01 -2.26 -24.08
CA GLY A 743 -2.25 -2.85 -25.16
C GLY A 743 -3.07 -3.08 -26.43
N GLU A 744 -2.40 -3.46 -27.52
CA GLU A 744 -3.05 -3.86 -28.77
C GLU A 744 -3.40 -5.36 -28.78
N ASP A 745 -2.74 -6.14 -27.93
CA ASP A 745 -2.88 -7.58 -27.77
C ASP A 745 -4.06 -7.92 -26.85
N SER A 746 -5.26 -7.84 -27.43
CA SER A 746 -6.54 -8.21 -26.80
C SER A 746 -6.45 -9.47 -25.94
N GLY A 747 -6.81 -9.33 -24.66
CA GLY A 747 -6.93 -10.46 -23.73
C GLY A 747 -7.95 -11.51 -24.15
N LEU A 748 -8.98 -11.13 -24.92
CA LEU A 748 -9.98 -12.06 -25.46
C LEU A 748 -9.36 -13.10 -26.39
N ASP A 749 -8.23 -12.76 -27.01
CA ASP A 749 -7.51 -13.60 -27.96
C ASP A 749 -6.26 -14.23 -27.31
N GLY A 750 -6.21 -14.27 -25.98
CA GLY A 750 -5.07 -14.79 -25.20
C GLY A 750 -3.90 -13.81 -25.06
N GLY A 751 -4.10 -12.53 -25.42
CA GLY A 751 -3.13 -11.46 -25.18
C GLY A 751 -3.10 -11.00 -23.72
N SER A 752 -2.32 -9.96 -23.45
CA SER A 752 -2.12 -9.42 -22.10
C SER A 752 -2.92 -8.16 -21.79
N ALA A 753 -3.59 -7.57 -22.77
CA ALA A 753 -4.30 -6.31 -22.62
C ALA A 753 -5.74 -6.51 -22.12
N VAL A 754 -6.13 -5.72 -21.11
CA VAL A 754 -7.50 -5.60 -20.62
C VAL A 754 -8.23 -4.46 -21.36
N VAL A 755 -7.51 -3.38 -21.67
CA VAL A 755 -8.07 -2.23 -22.40
C VAL A 755 -7.32 -1.95 -23.69
N ASP A 756 -8.05 -1.45 -24.69
CA ASP A 756 -7.50 -1.00 -25.96
C ASP A 756 -6.82 0.38 -25.86
N LEU A 757 -6.34 0.90 -26.99
CA LEU A 757 -5.65 2.19 -27.06
C LEU A 757 -6.55 3.40 -26.76
N ASP A 758 -7.87 3.24 -26.75
CA ASP A 758 -8.83 4.26 -26.32
C ASP A 758 -9.22 4.07 -24.84
N THR A 759 -8.49 3.22 -24.11
CA THR A 759 -8.75 2.80 -22.73
C THR A 759 -10.06 2.02 -22.54
N LYS A 760 -10.67 1.55 -23.63
CA LYS A 760 -11.93 0.81 -23.61
C LYS A 760 -11.66 -0.65 -23.29
N VAL A 761 -12.42 -1.21 -22.36
CA VAL A 761 -12.33 -2.62 -21.97
C VAL A 761 -12.69 -3.50 -23.17
N TYR A 762 -11.81 -4.44 -23.51
CA TYR A 762 -12.08 -5.40 -24.58
C TYR A 762 -13.38 -6.17 -24.31
N GLY A 763 -14.16 -6.43 -25.37
CA GLY A 763 -15.46 -7.08 -25.24
C GLY A 763 -16.59 -6.16 -24.79
N THR A 764 -16.31 -4.87 -24.56
CA THR A 764 -17.32 -3.85 -24.27
C THR A 764 -17.36 -2.75 -25.33
N ASP A 765 -18.48 -2.02 -25.40
CA ASP A 765 -18.61 -0.87 -26.30
C ASP A 765 -18.50 0.49 -25.60
N ASN A 766 -18.73 0.55 -24.28
CA ASN A 766 -18.83 1.80 -23.54
C ASN A 766 -18.27 1.75 -22.10
N LEU A 767 -17.44 0.76 -21.76
CA LEU A 767 -16.73 0.71 -20.48
C LEU A 767 -15.25 1.04 -20.70
N PHE A 768 -14.71 1.96 -19.90
CA PHE A 768 -13.33 2.42 -19.97
C PHE A 768 -12.65 2.31 -18.60
N VAL A 769 -11.32 2.26 -18.58
CA VAL A 769 -10.51 2.31 -17.35
C VAL A 769 -9.46 3.40 -17.49
N VAL A 770 -9.43 4.35 -16.55
CA VAL A 770 -8.52 5.49 -16.58
C VAL A 770 -7.96 5.75 -15.18
N ASP A 771 -6.90 5.01 -14.82
CA ASP A 771 -6.08 5.21 -13.63
C ASP A 771 -4.73 4.44 -13.75
N GLY A 772 -4.00 4.25 -12.65
CA GLY A 772 -2.72 3.53 -12.63
C GLY A 772 -2.78 2.07 -13.10
N SER A 773 -3.96 1.45 -13.11
CA SER A 773 -4.16 0.06 -13.54
C SER A 773 -3.79 -0.16 -15.01
N ILE A 774 -3.84 0.87 -15.86
CA ILE A 774 -3.64 0.70 -17.32
C ILE A 774 -2.17 0.68 -17.74
N PHE A 775 -1.25 1.03 -16.84
CA PHE A 775 0.16 1.18 -17.18
C PHE A 775 0.82 -0.18 -17.45
N PRO A 776 1.43 -0.40 -18.63
CA PRO A 776 2.04 -1.70 -18.98
C PRO A 776 3.29 -2.06 -18.17
N GLY A 777 4.01 -1.06 -17.67
CA GLY A 777 5.28 -1.22 -16.96
C GLY A 777 5.55 -0.06 -16.02
N MET A 778 6.64 -0.19 -15.26
CA MET A 778 7.00 0.79 -14.25
C MET A 778 7.66 2.02 -14.88
N VAL A 779 7.61 3.13 -14.18
CA VAL A 779 8.08 4.44 -14.66
C VAL A 779 9.34 4.87 -13.92
N THR A 780 9.97 5.96 -14.37
CA THR A 780 11.23 6.45 -13.78
C THR A 780 11.05 6.95 -12.33
N GLY A 781 9.97 7.66 -12.04
CA GLY A 781 9.73 8.29 -10.74
C GLY A 781 8.32 8.09 -10.20
N ASN A 782 7.94 8.87 -9.18
CA ASN A 782 6.61 8.72 -8.57
C ASN A 782 5.49 8.97 -9.61
N PRO A 783 4.46 8.11 -9.70
CA PRO A 783 3.64 7.99 -10.91
C PRO A 783 2.52 9.02 -11.04
N SER A 784 2.23 9.83 -10.02
CA SER A 784 1.02 10.67 -9.97
C SER A 784 0.88 11.59 -11.19
N ALA A 785 1.96 12.27 -11.59
CA ALA A 785 1.96 13.16 -12.75
C ALA A 785 1.73 12.43 -14.07
N MET A 786 2.30 11.23 -14.22
CA MET A 786 2.08 10.41 -15.40
C MET A 786 0.65 9.87 -15.47
N ILE A 787 0.06 9.45 -14.34
CA ILE A 787 -1.34 9.01 -14.29
C ILE A 787 -2.29 10.15 -14.69
N ILE A 788 -2.05 11.36 -14.20
CA ILE A 788 -2.85 12.56 -14.58
C ILE A 788 -2.67 12.90 -16.07
N THR A 789 -1.46 12.75 -16.59
CA THR A 789 -1.17 12.95 -18.03
C THR A 789 -1.87 11.91 -18.90
N ALA A 790 -1.85 10.64 -18.50
CA ALA A 790 -2.59 9.57 -19.15
C ALA A 790 -4.10 9.83 -19.12
N ALA A 791 -4.63 10.36 -18.01
CA ALA A 791 -6.05 10.69 -17.89
C ALA A 791 -6.48 11.85 -18.81
N GLU A 792 -5.66 12.90 -18.92
CA GLU A 792 -5.87 13.99 -19.88
C GLU A 792 -5.90 13.47 -21.32
N PHE A 793 -4.97 12.59 -21.68
CA PHE A 793 -4.90 12.01 -23.02
C PHE A 793 -6.03 11.01 -23.30
N ALA A 794 -6.39 10.17 -22.33
CA ALA A 794 -7.51 9.25 -22.43
C ALA A 794 -8.84 9.99 -22.65
N ALA A 795 -9.07 11.09 -21.94
CA ALA A 795 -10.27 11.91 -22.12
C ALA A 795 -10.41 12.41 -23.58
N GLU A 796 -9.31 12.83 -24.21
CA GLU A 796 -9.31 13.25 -25.62
C GLU A 796 -9.67 12.09 -26.55
N LYS A 797 -9.11 10.89 -26.32
CA LYS A 797 -9.44 9.70 -27.10
C LYS A 797 -10.91 9.32 -26.97
N ILE A 798 -11.42 9.28 -25.74
CA ILE A 798 -12.82 8.95 -25.44
C ILE A 798 -13.77 9.93 -26.16
N LEU A 799 -13.53 11.24 -26.06
CA LEU A 799 -14.35 12.26 -26.76
C LEU A 799 -14.29 12.09 -28.29
N ASN A 800 -13.12 11.77 -28.84
CA ASN A 800 -12.95 11.59 -30.28
C ASN A 800 -13.66 10.32 -30.80
N ALA A 801 -13.63 9.22 -30.05
CA ALA A 801 -14.37 8.01 -30.37
C ALA A 801 -15.88 8.28 -30.45
N ASP A 802 -16.40 9.03 -29.49
CA ASP A 802 -17.80 9.46 -29.40
C ASP A 802 -18.27 10.26 -30.63
N THR A 803 -17.47 11.23 -31.06
CA THR A 803 -17.81 12.04 -32.26
C THR A 803 -17.83 11.21 -33.54
N THR A 804 -17.04 10.14 -33.60
CA THR A 804 -16.95 9.26 -34.76
C THR A 804 -18.16 8.32 -34.87
N VAL A 805 -18.67 7.84 -33.73
CA VAL A 805 -19.92 7.05 -33.66
C VAL A 805 -21.14 7.91 -34.05
N SER A 806 -21.22 9.16 -33.56
CA SER A 806 -22.27 10.11 -33.93
C SER A 806 -22.30 10.44 -35.43
N LYS A 807 -21.12 10.60 -36.06
CA LYS A 807 -20.99 10.80 -37.52
C LYS A 807 -21.39 9.57 -38.35
N LYS A 808 -21.18 8.35 -37.83
CA LYS A 808 -21.66 7.11 -38.49
C LYS A 808 -23.18 6.96 -38.38
N LYS A 809 -23.79 7.29 -37.23
CA LYS A 809 -25.26 7.29 -37.08
C LYS A 809 -25.95 8.33 -37.98
N THR A 810 -25.35 9.51 -38.20
CA THR A 810 -25.91 10.54 -39.09
C THR A 810 -25.75 10.27 -40.59
N ARG A 811 -24.93 9.28 -41.00
CA ARG A 811 -24.79 8.87 -42.42
C ARG A 811 -25.81 7.83 -42.89
N ALA A 812 -26.58 7.24 -41.98
CA ALA A 812 -27.66 6.33 -42.32
C ALA A 812 -29.01 7.03 -42.15
N TYR A 813 -29.43 7.79 -43.18
CA TYR A 813 -30.82 8.16 -43.55
C TYR A 813 -30.76 9.39 -44.49
N GLY A 814 -30.17 9.20 -45.67
CA GLY A 814 -30.36 10.11 -46.79
C GLY A 814 -31.69 9.83 -47.46
N SER A 815 -32.81 10.28 -46.87
CA SER A 815 -34.09 10.36 -47.58
C SER A 815 -33.96 11.36 -48.71
N LYS A 816 -34.01 10.85 -49.95
CA LYS A 816 -34.18 11.67 -51.17
C LYS A 816 -35.49 12.45 -51.05
N ILE A 817 -35.39 13.76 -50.83
CA ILE A 817 -36.51 14.67 -51.07
C ILE A 817 -36.62 14.84 -52.59
N ILE A 818 -37.61 14.18 -53.18
CA ILE A 818 -38.07 14.48 -54.54
C ILE A 818 -39.10 15.61 -54.41
N ASN A 819 -38.72 16.82 -54.80
CA ASN A 819 -39.68 17.92 -54.95
C ASN A 819 -40.65 17.60 -56.08
N VAL A 820 -41.93 17.48 -55.77
CA VAL A 820 -43.02 17.50 -56.75
C VAL A 820 -43.77 18.82 -56.58
N ARG A 821 -43.48 19.72 -57.53
CA ARG A 821 -44.08 21.03 -57.85
C ARG A 821 -43.81 22.20 -56.91
#